data_AF-A0A8S2ZL28-F1
#
_entry.id   AF-A0A8S2ZL28-F1
#
_cell.length_a   1.000
_cell.length_b   1.000
_cell.length_c   1.000
_cell.angle_alpha   90.00
_cell.angle_beta   90.00
_cell.angle_gamma   90.00
#
_symmetry.space_group_name_H-M   'P 1'
#
loop_
_entity.id
_entity.type
_entity.pdbx_description
1 polymer ?
#
loop_
_entity_poly.entity_id
_entity_poly.type
_entity_poly.pdbx_seq_one_letter_code
_entity_poly.pdbx_strand_id
1 'polypeptide(L)'
;MRTCVDCVGTSCRSNIVRSILQGNVLTSGYFSLNPVGSILGTKPKPFGKCSHGGLLDVTTFTDAKGGGINKDTLTSVHGHLHQEAASVAYDATKQILHEFWKRVGDEPFGQFLGLSESLRNISSSSLIIVMDTTGSMASYIAMAKQIAISIVDSHQTLEYKPSNYILSPFNDPTWGPLTTSLTPQQFTNEISKLTATGGGDGPELYYHGILDALQVCEIGSSLYAFTDAPAKDAYLKSQVVQLAKDKRVTITLFYARSSQKRQTGNIETKVTDVIEDLTIIDGNDLSSITGGIIMGVNAQSLSVTQDYIINRLDIHKLKSIVFARGDRLNLTFYVDSSMKTLRIEVTSSYALTTAGLRLTKSSGEILTPIPSSQTPYVFIYTVPLEQSDVGEWNIFSPITVVHNIQLNAISNISCSATLQKQLVDSSSDLNFVALTGRPIQDEKDLFVLTICDNLPSDLITGEVHLMDTKSGSSISEILTPIRVSPNGFLSRISVPRDDFRLKTVVHLKDGSLIQRQEKRIISPTSIALSIDNQPYYVLLNETVSMNYTLYNYGQNPLRVTLRVNDALGLLSSSGILKVYDIVGNSNVSDTIEMNTRQIVDISSNTTMITDSVLFSIAGLNFEYEDKVSVYIQPIDVPLTEQTEYQKPSRNSAKKGSTSLLVQFILMLFVGLYQIYV
;
A
#
# COMPACT_ATOMS: atom_id res chain seq x y z
N MET A 1 -4.21 4.63 49.80
CA MET A 1 -5.01 5.76 49.26
C MET A 1 -6.18 5.17 48.49
N ARG A 2 -7.42 5.57 48.82
CA ARG A 2 -8.62 5.17 48.08
C ARG A 2 -8.69 5.98 46.79
N THR A 3 -8.86 5.29 45.68
CA THR A 3 -8.98 5.86 44.34
C THR A 3 -10.33 5.57 43.69
N CYS A 4 -11.06 4.58 44.20
CA CYS A 4 -12.38 4.20 43.73
C CYS A 4 -13.41 4.09 44.86
N VAL A 5 -14.67 4.33 44.51
CA VAL A 5 -15.87 4.10 45.32
C VAL A 5 -16.85 3.22 44.55
N ASP A 6 -17.92 2.80 45.24
CA ASP A 6 -18.96 1.99 44.61
C ASP A 6 -19.56 2.72 43.42
N CYS A 7 -19.74 1.97 42.34
CA CYS A 7 -20.39 2.45 41.15
C CYS A 7 -21.89 2.65 41.38
N VAL A 8 -22.40 3.76 40.85
CA VAL A 8 -23.82 4.08 40.82
C VAL A 8 -24.31 4.05 39.38
N GLY A 9 -25.35 3.24 39.11
CA GLY A 9 -25.90 3.05 37.76
C GLY A 9 -25.07 2.09 36.90
N THR A 10 -25.42 1.96 35.62
CA THR A 10 -24.77 1.01 34.69
C THR A 10 -23.50 1.57 34.03
N SER A 11 -23.30 2.89 34.03
CA SER A 11 -22.20 3.56 33.32
C SER A 11 -21.07 4.08 34.23
N CYS A 12 -21.14 3.81 35.54
CA CYS A 12 -20.16 4.12 36.58
C CYS A 12 -19.41 5.48 36.50
N ARG A 13 -20.08 6.56 36.06
CA ARG A 13 -19.43 7.86 35.79
C ARG A 13 -18.75 8.51 37.00
N SER A 14 -19.08 8.11 38.22
CA SER A 14 -18.63 8.72 39.47
C SER A 14 -17.84 7.77 40.38
N ASN A 15 -17.45 6.59 39.88
CA ASN A 15 -16.74 5.60 40.70
C ASN A 15 -15.28 6.01 40.99
N ILE A 16 -14.65 6.85 40.18
CA ILE A 16 -13.31 7.39 40.45
C ILE A 16 -13.42 8.59 41.42
N VAL A 17 -12.65 8.54 42.51
CA VAL A 17 -12.68 9.58 43.54
C VAL A 17 -12.26 10.94 42.95
N ARG A 18 -13.03 12.00 43.23
CA ARG A 18 -12.83 13.34 42.67
C ARG A 18 -11.43 13.92 42.89
N SER A 19 -10.81 13.67 44.05
CA SER A 19 -9.44 14.14 44.33
C SER A 19 -8.38 13.47 43.47
N ILE A 20 -8.65 12.26 42.97
CA ILE A 20 -7.78 11.55 42.02
C ILE A 20 -7.85 12.20 40.65
N LEU A 21 -9.08 12.50 40.19
CA LEU A 21 -9.31 13.22 38.93
C LEU A 21 -8.72 14.64 38.98
N GLN A 22 -8.98 15.40 40.04
CA GLN A 22 -8.45 16.77 40.19
C GLN A 22 -6.94 16.81 40.39
N GLY A 23 -6.37 15.77 41.00
CA GLY A 23 -4.94 15.64 41.24
C GLY A 23 -4.17 14.99 40.09
N ASN A 24 -4.83 14.57 39.01
CA ASN A 24 -4.25 13.79 37.91
C ASN A 24 -3.44 12.58 38.41
N VAL A 25 -3.96 11.87 39.40
CA VAL A 25 -3.29 10.71 40.02
C VAL A 25 -3.75 9.43 39.33
N LEU A 26 -2.80 8.58 38.92
CA LEU A 26 -3.14 7.29 38.31
C LEU A 26 -3.76 6.32 39.32
N THR A 27 -4.74 5.54 38.84
CA THR A 27 -5.32 4.40 39.57
C THR A 27 -5.22 3.13 38.72
N SER A 28 -5.14 1.98 39.38
CA SER A 28 -5.12 0.67 38.73
C SER A 28 -6.52 0.03 38.72
N GLY A 29 -6.84 -0.66 37.62
CA GLY A 29 -8.00 -1.53 37.47
C GLY A 29 -7.59 -2.98 37.67
N TYR A 30 -7.97 -3.59 38.79
CA TYR A 30 -7.65 -4.99 39.09
C TYR A 30 -8.61 -5.93 38.37
N PHE A 31 -8.11 -7.06 37.89
CA PHE A 31 -8.91 -8.06 37.19
C PHE A 31 -8.61 -9.45 37.72
N SER A 32 -9.64 -10.27 37.89
CA SER A 32 -9.48 -11.69 38.22
C SER A 32 -10.63 -12.50 37.63
N LEU A 33 -10.30 -13.68 37.10
CA LEU A 33 -11.26 -14.65 36.59
C LEU A 33 -11.53 -15.72 37.67
N ASN A 34 -12.75 -16.26 37.67
CA ASN A 34 -13.07 -17.48 38.42
C ASN A 34 -13.65 -18.55 37.50
N PRO A 35 -12.81 -19.20 36.66
CA PRO A 35 -13.23 -20.38 35.92
C PRO A 35 -13.18 -21.58 36.86
N VAL A 36 -14.35 -22.07 37.29
CA VAL A 36 -14.50 -23.40 37.92
C VAL A 36 -13.76 -23.55 39.26
N GLY A 37 -14.01 -22.64 40.22
CA GLY A 37 -13.58 -22.81 41.62
C GLY A 37 -12.10 -22.57 41.90
N SER A 38 -11.32 -22.18 40.88
CA SER A 38 -9.95 -21.69 41.02
C SER A 38 -9.88 -20.24 40.57
N ILE A 39 -9.37 -19.35 41.43
CA ILE A 39 -9.19 -17.94 41.12
C ILE A 39 -7.94 -17.80 40.23
N LEU A 40 -8.13 -17.56 38.93
CA LEU A 40 -7.04 -17.15 38.03
C LEU A 40 -6.87 -15.63 38.14
N GLY A 41 -5.85 -15.21 38.88
CA GLY A 41 -5.51 -13.81 39.11
C GLY A 41 -4.43 -13.71 40.17
N THR A 42 -3.36 -12.96 39.90
CA THR A 42 -2.12 -13.07 40.67
C THR A 42 -2.12 -12.26 41.99
N LYS A 43 -3.08 -11.35 42.22
CA LYS A 43 -3.18 -10.56 43.48
C LYS A 43 -4.62 -10.13 43.80
N PRO A 44 -5.06 -10.20 45.07
CA PRO A 44 -6.35 -9.66 45.50
C PRO A 44 -6.40 -8.13 45.32
N LYS A 45 -7.55 -7.61 44.86
CA LYS A 45 -7.77 -6.16 44.72
C LYS A 45 -7.62 -5.47 46.08
N PRO A 46 -6.66 -4.54 46.26
CA PRO A 46 -6.50 -3.80 47.51
C PRO A 46 -7.70 -2.90 47.81
N PHE A 47 -7.97 -2.68 49.09
CA PHE A 47 -9.04 -1.80 49.55
C PHE A 47 -8.89 -0.38 48.98
N GLY A 48 -9.98 0.14 48.43
CA GLY A 48 -10.10 1.45 47.81
C GLY A 48 -9.59 1.52 46.37
N LYS A 49 -9.15 0.42 45.74
CA LYS A 49 -8.73 0.39 44.34
C LYS A 49 -9.87 0.00 43.39
N CYS A 50 -9.73 0.37 42.12
CA CYS A 50 -10.75 0.09 41.12
C CYS A 50 -10.65 -1.36 40.63
N SER A 51 -11.80 -1.96 40.32
CA SER A 51 -11.87 -3.16 39.49
C SER A 51 -11.72 -2.74 38.02
N HIS A 52 -11.24 -3.64 37.17
CA HIS A 52 -11.27 -3.46 35.72
C HIS A 52 -12.72 -3.46 35.25
N GLY A 53 -13.52 -4.43 35.71
CA GLY A 53 -14.93 -4.57 35.36
C GLY A 53 -15.14 -5.55 34.21
N GLY A 54 -16.42 -5.81 33.93
CA GLY A 54 -16.86 -6.78 32.93
C GLY A 54 -17.48 -8.03 33.56
N LEU A 55 -18.19 -8.81 32.74
CA LEU A 55 -18.99 -9.96 33.20
C LEU A 55 -18.15 -11.03 33.92
N LEU A 56 -16.89 -11.19 33.53
CA LEU A 56 -15.99 -12.21 34.05
C LEU A 56 -15.08 -11.72 35.19
N ASP A 57 -15.08 -10.42 35.51
CA ASP A 57 -14.20 -9.85 36.54
C ASP A 57 -14.81 -9.98 37.95
N VAL A 58 -14.35 -10.96 38.72
CA VAL A 58 -14.86 -11.18 40.08
C VAL A 58 -14.45 -10.07 41.06
N THR A 59 -13.45 -9.25 40.71
CA THR A 59 -13.04 -8.15 41.60
C THR A 59 -14.08 -7.03 41.67
N THR A 60 -15.02 -6.96 40.72
CA THR A 60 -16.16 -6.04 40.73
C THR A 60 -17.09 -6.22 41.94
N PHE A 61 -17.07 -7.39 42.59
CA PHE A 61 -17.90 -7.67 43.77
C PHE A 61 -17.22 -7.33 45.10
N THR A 62 -15.96 -6.91 45.07
CA THR A 62 -15.17 -6.51 46.24
C THR A 62 -15.08 -4.97 46.32
N ASP A 63 -14.82 -4.39 47.51
CA ASP A 63 -14.82 -2.93 47.83
C ASP A 63 -14.59 -1.96 46.65
N ALA A 64 -15.38 -0.89 46.53
CA ALA A 64 -15.63 -0.20 45.26
C ALA A 64 -16.33 -1.12 44.26
N LYS A 65 -17.56 -1.49 44.62
CA LYS A 65 -18.39 -2.51 44.01
C LYS A 65 -19.23 -1.98 42.85
N GLY A 66 -19.81 -2.89 42.07
CA GLY A 66 -20.90 -2.58 41.13
C GLY A 66 -20.44 -2.13 39.74
N GLY A 67 -19.14 -2.14 39.50
CA GLY A 67 -18.55 -1.96 38.17
C GLY A 67 -17.04 -1.75 38.27
N GLY A 68 -16.38 -1.56 37.13
CA GLY A 68 -14.96 -1.26 37.05
C GLY A 68 -14.69 0.00 36.22
N ILE A 69 -13.44 0.21 35.84
CA ILE A 69 -12.99 1.38 35.06
C ILE A 69 -12.70 1.05 33.59
N ASN A 70 -13.08 -0.14 33.10
CA ASN A 70 -12.76 -0.55 31.74
C ASN A 70 -13.56 0.21 30.68
N LYS A 71 -12.85 0.53 29.61
CA LYS A 71 -13.31 1.34 28.47
C LYS A 71 -12.94 0.64 27.15
N ASP A 72 -12.82 -0.69 27.20
CA ASP A 72 -12.30 -1.51 26.11
C ASP A 72 -13.28 -1.59 24.94
N THR A 73 -14.58 -1.51 25.23
CA THR A 73 -15.66 -1.53 24.23
C THR A 73 -16.66 -0.40 24.49
N LEU A 74 -17.47 -0.06 23.49
CA LEU A 74 -18.58 0.88 23.64
C LEU A 74 -19.64 0.41 24.66
N THR A 75 -19.75 -0.90 24.86
CA THR A 75 -20.66 -1.54 25.81
C THR A 75 -20.05 -1.77 27.20
N SER A 76 -18.76 -1.47 27.37
CA SER A 76 -18.09 -1.56 28.67
C SER A 76 -18.69 -0.56 29.65
N VAL A 77 -18.40 -0.77 30.93
CA VAL A 77 -18.92 0.04 32.03
C VAL A 77 -18.55 1.53 31.86
N HIS A 78 -17.32 1.82 31.43
CA HIS A 78 -16.88 3.16 31.01
C HIS A 78 -16.83 3.32 29.48
N GLY A 79 -17.67 2.60 28.73
CA GLY A 79 -17.69 2.63 27.26
C GLY A 79 -17.98 4.01 26.67
N HIS A 80 -18.58 4.92 27.44
CA HIS A 80 -18.73 6.32 27.07
C HIS A 80 -17.40 7.09 26.92
N LEU A 81 -16.29 6.54 27.46
CA LEU A 81 -14.93 7.06 27.30
C LEU A 81 -14.12 6.27 26.27
N HIS A 82 -14.68 5.24 25.63
CA HIS A 82 -13.93 4.34 24.75
C HIS A 82 -13.21 5.07 23.62
N GLN A 83 -13.89 6.02 22.94
CA GLN A 83 -13.30 6.78 21.84
C GLN A 83 -12.15 7.68 22.29
N GLU A 84 -12.34 8.41 23.40
CA GLU A 84 -11.31 9.27 23.97
C GLU A 84 -10.10 8.44 24.44
N ALA A 85 -10.37 7.32 25.11
CA ALA A 85 -9.35 6.38 25.55
C ALA A 85 -8.56 5.78 24.40
N ALA A 86 -9.22 5.36 23.32
CA ALA A 86 -8.57 4.85 22.13
C ALA A 86 -7.67 5.91 21.47
N SER A 87 -8.13 7.17 21.43
CA SER A 87 -7.32 8.29 20.94
C SER A 87 -6.07 8.51 21.81
N VAL A 88 -6.24 8.57 23.13
CA VAL A 88 -5.11 8.75 24.07
C VAL A 88 -4.13 7.57 23.97
N ALA A 89 -4.64 6.34 23.82
CA ALA A 89 -3.80 5.16 23.64
C ALA A 89 -3.02 5.19 22.30
N TYR A 90 -3.66 5.67 21.23
CA TYR A 90 -3.00 5.88 19.93
C TYR A 90 -1.86 6.91 20.06
N ASP A 91 -2.14 8.07 20.65
CA ASP A 91 -1.14 9.13 20.84
C ASP A 91 0.00 8.70 21.77
N ALA A 92 -0.31 7.99 22.86
CA ALA A 92 0.70 7.42 23.75
C ALA A 92 1.56 6.37 23.05
N THR A 93 0.96 5.51 22.21
CA THR A 93 1.72 4.53 21.41
C THR A 93 2.65 5.23 20.44
N LYS A 94 2.16 6.26 19.72
CA LYS A 94 2.97 7.09 18.84
C LYS A 94 4.12 7.75 19.59
N GLN A 95 3.86 8.31 20.77
CA GLN A 95 4.87 8.91 21.62
C GLN A 95 5.92 7.89 22.08
N ILE A 96 5.50 6.72 22.58
CA ILE A 96 6.42 5.65 23.02
C ILE A 96 7.29 5.18 21.86
N LEU A 97 6.71 4.95 20.68
CA LEU A 97 7.45 4.55 19.49
C LEU A 97 8.45 5.63 19.07
N HIS A 98 8.05 6.90 19.11
CA HIS A 98 8.92 8.02 18.78
C HIS A 98 10.05 8.22 19.79
N GLU A 99 9.78 8.08 21.09
CA GLU A 99 10.82 8.14 22.13
C GLU A 99 11.75 6.93 22.08
N PHE A 100 11.21 5.74 21.79
CA PHE A 100 12.00 4.54 21.54
C PHE A 100 12.93 4.74 20.35
N TRP A 101 12.39 5.22 19.21
CA TRP A 101 13.15 5.60 18.02
C TRP A 101 14.29 6.57 18.34
N LYS A 102 13.98 7.70 19.00
CA LYS A 102 14.99 8.69 19.42
C LYS A 102 16.08 8.10 20.31
N ARG A 103 15.76 7.10 21.12
CA ARG A 103 16.68 6.51 22.09
C ARG A 103 17.58 5.43 21.49
N VAL A 104 17.04 4.60 20.61
CA VAL A 104 17.80 3.49 20.00
C VAL A 104 18.44 3.88 18.67
N GLY A 105 18.01 5.00 18.07
CA GLY A 105 18.46 5.44 16.76
C GLY A 105 17.73 4.71 15.64
N ASP A 106 18.01 5.12 14.41
CA ASP A 106 17.27 4.70 13.22
C ASP A 106 17.38 3.20 12.93
N GLU A 107 18.59 2.64 13.00
CA GLU A 107 18.87 1.26 12.62
C GLU A 107 18.21 0.25 13.59
N PRO A 108 18.41 0.31 14.92
CA PRO A 108 17.76 -0.63 15.82
C PRO A 108 16.24 -0.47 15.89
N PHE A 109 15.72 0.75 15.67
CA PHE A 109 14.28 1.00 15.58
C PHE A 109 13.69 0.40 14.30
N GLY A 110 14.39 0.53 13.18
CA GLY A 110 14.04 -0.17 11.94
C GLY A 110 13.96 -1.68 12.15
N GLN A 111 15.01 -2.30 12.69
CA GLN A 111 15.03 -3.74 12.98
C GLN A 111 13.85 -4.17 13.87
N PHE A 112 13.50 -3.36 14.87
CA PHE A 112 12.32 -3.61 15.73
C PHE A 112 11.00 -3.65 14.94
N LEU A 113 10.85 -2.81 13.92
CA LEU A 113 9.70 -2.80 13.03
C LEU A 113 9.74 -3.91 11.95
N GLY A 114 10.72 -4.81 12.00
CA GLY A 114 10.95 -5.82 10.96
C GLY A 114 11.51 -5.23 9.66
N LEU A 115 12.06 -4.02 9.73
CA LEU A 115 12.76 -3.36 8.63
C LEU A 115 14.21 -3.89 8.65
N SER A 116 14.61 -4.66 7.61
CA SER A 116 15.87 -5.43 7.57
C SER A 116 17.16 -4.59 7.73
N GLU A 117 18.29 -5.25 8.04
CA GLU A 117 19.65 -4.65 8.14
C GLU A 117 20.08 -3.85 6.89
N SER A 118 19.39 -4.00 5.75
CA SER A 118 19.62 -3.21 4.53
C SER A 118 19.11 -1.77 4.62
N LEU A 119 18.29 -1.43 5.62
CA LEU A 119 17.57 -0.15 5.72
C LEU A 119 18.39 0.94 6.43
N ARG A 120 19.63 1.08 5.97
CA ARG A 120 20.69 1.93 6.52
C ARG A 120 20.36 3.43 6.67
N ASN A 121 19.21 3.94 6.22
CA ASN A 121 18.79 5.33 6.42
C ASN A 121 17.27 5.50 6.22
N ILE A 122 16.45 5.40 7.28
CA ILE A 122 15.07 5.96 7.50
C ILE A 122 14.08 6.05 6.31
N SER A 123 14.32 5.35 5.22
CA SER A 123 13.45 5.17 4.08
C SER A 123 13.51 3.70 3.73
N SER A 124 12.38 3.01 3.84
CA SER A 124 12.23 1.63 3.41
C SER A 124 11.90 1.52 1.93
N SER A 125 12.25 2.50 1.10
CA SER A 125 11.95 2.49 -0.34
C SER A 125 13.22 2.30 -1.17
N SER A 126 13.16 1.41 -2.15
CA SER A 126 14.14 1.28 -3.22
C SER A 126 13.91 2.34 -4.30
N LEU A 127 14.99 2.81 -4.92
CA LEU A 127 14.92 3.50 -6.21
C LEU A 127 15.20 2.51 -7.35
N ILE A 128 14.23 2.32 -8.22
CA ILE A 128 14.29 1.30 -9.27
C ILE A 128 14.31 1.97 -10.65
N ILE A 129 15.28 1.59 -11.48
CA ILE A 129 15.33 1.94 -12.90
C ILE A 129 15.20 0.65 -13.71
N VAL A 130 14.18 0.58 -14.58
CA VAL A 130 13.99 -0.51 -15.53
C VAL A 130 14.21 0.06 -16.93
N MET A 131 15.16 -0.48 -17.69
CA MET A 131 15.59 0.15 -18.95
C MET A 131 15.72 -0.84 -20.09
N ASP A 132 15.04 -0.53 -21.19
CA ASP A 132 15.21 -1.18 -22.47
C ASP A 132 16.61 -0.90 -23.03
N THR A 133 17.33 -1.96 -23.40
CA THR A 133 18.70 -1.90 -23.93
C THR A 133 18.82 -2.46 -25.35
N THR A 134 17.69 -2.67 -26.02
CA THR A 134 17.63 -3.16 -27.40
C THR A 134 18.26 -2.19 -28.40
N GLY A 135 18.57 -2.66 -29.61
CA GLY A 135 19.13 -1.81 -30.65
C GLY A 135 18.24 -0.63 -31.08
N SER A 136 16.90 -0.72 -30.96
CA SER A 136 15.98 0.37 -31.32
C SER A 136 16.16 1.60 -30.44
N MET A 137 16.53 1.38 -29.18
CA MET A 137 16.83 2.43 -28.21
C MET A 137 18.06 3.28 -28.57
N ALA A 138 18.81 3.00 -29.64
CA ALA A 138 20.06 3.68 -29.98
C ALA A 138 19.94 5.22 -30.05
N SER A 139 18.82 5.76 -30.55
CA SER A 139 18.59 7.22 -30.58
C SER A 139 18.08 7.81 -29.27
N TYR A 140 17.70 6.98 -28.29
CA TYR A 140 17.01 7.41 -27.06
C TYR A 140 17.78 7.07 -25.78
N ILE A 141 18.63 6.03 -25.79
CA ILE A 141 19.25 5.50 -24.57
C ILE A 141 20.14 6.52 -23.86
N ALA A 142 20.82 7.40 -24.62
CA ALA A 142 21.63 8.47 -24.02
C ALA A 142 20.77 9.44 -23.19
N MET A 143 19.58 9.79 -23.67
CA MET A 143 18.63 10.63 -22.96
C MET A 143 18.01 9.88 -21.79
N ALA A 144 17.59 8.63 -21.99
CA ALA A 144 17.04 7.79 -20.92
C ALA A 144 18.02 7.67 -19.74
N LYS A 145 19.31 7.47 -20.03
CA LYS A 145 20.39 7.49 -19.02
C LYS A 145 20.49 8.82 -18.30
N GLN A 146 20.45 9.95 -19.02
CA GLN A 146 20.50 11.28 -18.40
C GLN A 146 19.29 11.55 -17.50
N ILE A 147 18.09 11.15 -17.93
CA ILE A 147 16.88 11.25 -17.10
C ILE A 147 17.02 10.36 -15.87
N ALA A 148 17.42 9.10 -16.03
CA ALA A 148 17.63 8.16 -14.92
C ALA A 148 18.65 8.69 -13.90
N ILE A 149 19.78 9.24 -14.35
CA ILE A 149 20.78 9.85 -13.46
C ILE A 149 20.20 11.07 -12.74
N SER A 150 19.43 11.92 -13.42
CA SER A 150 18.74 13.04 -12.79
C SER A 150 17.73 12.61 -11.72
N ILE A 151 17.06 11.47 -11.92
CA ILE A 151 16.18 10.86 -10.91
C ILE A 151 16.99 10.46 -9.68
N VAL A 152 18.14 9.81 -9.88
CA VAL A 152 19.04 9.41 -8.80
C VAL A 152 19.54 10.63 -8.02
N ASP A 153 19.98 11.68 -8.71
CA ASP A 153 20.42 12.92 -8.07
C ASP A 153 19.30 13.60 -7.30
N SER A 154 18.09 13.63 -7.85
CA SER A 154 16.94 14.25 -7.19
C SER A 154 16.52 13.49 -5.93
N HIS A 155 16.54 12.16 -5.95
CA HIS A 155 16.24 11.36 -4.75
C HIS A 155 17.26 11.53 -3.63
N GLN A 156 18.50 11.89 -3.95
CA GLN A 156 19.52 12.20 -2.93
C GLN A 156 19.25 13.51 -2.19
N THR A 157 18.37 14.37 -2.73
CA THR A 157 17.97 15.63 -2.07
C THR A 157 16.81 15.45 -1.07
N LEU A 158 16.19 14.27 -1.06
CA LEU A 158 15.08 13.96 -0.16
C LEU A 158 15.56 13.82 1.28
N GLU A 159 14.68 14.18 2.21
CA GLU A 159 14.86 13.95 3.65
C GLU A 159 15.07 12.45 3.92
N TYR A 160 14.28 11.61 3.25
CA TYR A 160 14.34 10.15 3.30
C TYR A 160 14.87 9.61 1.97
N LYS A 161 16.19 9.39 1.90
CA LYS A 161 16.89 8.88 0.71
C LYS A 161 16.62 7.39 0.50
N PRO A 162 16.64 6.85 -0.74
CA PRO A 162 16.49 5.43 -0.98
C PRO A 162 17.49 4.57 -0.19
N SER A 163 17.05 3.44 0.36
CA SER A 163 17.90 2.49 1.10
C SER A 163 18.83 1.70 0.18
N ASN A 164 18.34 1.37 -1.01
CA ASN A 164 19.08 0.70 -2.06
C ASN A 164 18.60 1.18 -3.45
N TYR A 165 19.38 0.83 -4.46
CA TYR A 165 19.15 1.19 -5.85
C TYR A 165 19.16 -0.08 -6.71
N ILE A 166 18.15 -0.24 -7.57
CA ILE A 166 17.93 -1.47 -8.35
C ILE A 166 17.88 -1.10 -9.83
N LEU A 167 18.78 -1.69 -10.62
CA LEU A 167 18.84 -1.50 -12.07
C LEU A 167 18.43 -2.81 -12.72
N SER A 168 17.34 -2.79 -13.48
CA SER A 168 16.84 -3.94 -14.22
C SER A 168 16.85 -3.63 -15.72
N PRO A 169 17.96 -3.90 -16.42
CA PRO A 169 17.97 -3.79 -17.88
C PRO A 169 17.17 -4.96 -18.48
N PHE A 170 16.49 -4.72 -19.60
CA PHE A 170 15.89 -5.79 -20.39
C PHE A 170 16.23 -5.63 -21.87
N ASN A 171 16.17 -6.74 -22.60
CA ASN A 171 16.48 -6.86 -24.02
C ASN A 171 15.64 -8.01 -24.62
N ASP A 172 15.88 -8.35 -25.88
CA ASP A 172 15.29 -9.49 -26.58
C ASP A 172 16.39 -10.27 -27.32
N PRO A 173 16.45 -11.62 -27.22
CA PRO A 173 15.50 -12.55 -26.59
C PRO A 173 15.68 -12.79 -25.07
N THR A 174 16.48 -11.98 -24.38
CA THR A 174 16.83 -12.17 -22.95
C THR A 174 16.76 -10.87 -22.16
N TRP A 175 16.56 -10.94 -20.85
CA TRP A 175 16.56 -9.78 -19.95
C TRP A 175 17.69 -9.87 -18.90
N GLY A 176 17.96 -8.76 -18.20
CA GLY A 176 18.97 -8.68 -17.16
C GLY A 176 20.41 -8.53 -17.67
N PRO A 177 21.41 -8.70 -16.79
CA PRO A 177 21.27 -9.03 -15.36
C PRO A 177 20.77 -7.84 -14.53
N LEU A 178 19.97 -8.13 -13.50
CA LEU A 178 19.58 -7.16 -12.48
C LEU A 178 20.78 -6.82 -11.59
N THR A 179 20.99 -5.54 -11.30
CA THR A 179 22.05 -5.06 -10.41
C THR A 179 21.48 -4.29 -9.22
N THR A 180 21.88 -4.66 -8.01
CA THR A 180 21.57 -3.91 -6.78
C THR A 180 22.79 -3.14 -6.29
N SER A 181 22.61 -1.87 -5.95
CA SER A 181 23.65 -1.00 -5.39
C SER A 181 23.20 -0.38 -4.07
N LEU A 182 24.15 -0.15 -3.17
CA LEU A 182 23.90 0.56 -1.90
C LEU A 182 24.27 2.04 -1.96
N THR A 183 24.96 2.46 -3.03
CA THR A 183 25.40 3.85 -3.21
C THR A 183 24.91 4.42 -4.53
N PRO A 184 24.49 5.70 -4.56
CA PRO A 184 24.05 6.33 -5.80
C PRO A 184 25.17 6.43 -6.84
N GLN A 185 26.43 6.53 -6.42
CA GLN A 185 27.58 6.61 -7.34
C GLN A 185 27.78 5.29 -8.09
N GLN A 186 27.73 4.14 -7.40
CA GLN A 186 27.78 2.83 -8.05
C GLN A 186 26.61 2.67 -9.01
N PHE A 187 25.41 3.05 -8.57
CA PHE A 187 24.21 2.95 -9.39
C PHE A 187 24.28 3.80 -10.67
N THR A 188 24.69 5.06 -10.56
CA THR A 188 24.90 5.96 -11.70
C THR A 188 25.97 5.45 -12.66
N ASN A 189 27.03 4.79 -12.14
CA ASN A 189 28.04 4.15 -12.97
C ASN A 189 27.46 2.97 -13.75
N GLU A 190 26.63 2.13 -13.12
CA GLU A 190 25.96 1.02 -13.82
C GLU A 190 25.00 1.52 -14.91
N ILE A 191 24.20 2.55 -14.62
CA ILE A 191 23.35 3.22 -15.63
C ILE A 191 24.23 3.72 -16.79
N SER A 192 25.37 4.33 -16.48
CA SER A 192 26.29 4.88 -17.48
C SER A 192 26.94 3.83 -18.37
N LYS A 193 26.99 2.55 -17.97
CA LYS A 193 27.51 1.45 -18.78
C LYS A 193 26.50 0.91 -19.79
N LEU A 194 25.21 1.20 -19.63
CA LEU A 194 24.18 0.69 -20.54
C LEU A 194 24.40 1.18 -21.97
N THR A 195 24.26 0.26 -22.93
CA THR A 195 24.38 0.52 -24.37
C THR A 195 23.21 -0.14 -25.09
N ALA A 196 22.72 0.53 -26.14
CA ALA A 196 21.63 0.02 -26.97
C ALA A 196 22.23 -0.91 -28.02
N THR A 197 22.10 -2.22 -27.82
CA THR A 197 22.69 -3.23 -28.70
C THR A 197 21.83 -4.49 -28.70
N GLY A 198 22.01 -5.32 -29.73
CA GLY A 198 21.22 -6.55 -29.87
C GLY A 198 19.76 -6.24 -30.16
N GLY A 199 18.87 -7.05 -29.58
CA GLY A 199 17.47 -7.12 -29.95
C GLY A 199 17.22 -8.21 -31.00
N GLY A 200 16.04 -8.82 -30.94
CA GLY A 200 15.53 -9.76 -31.92
C GLY A 200 14.38 -9.15 -32.71
N ASP A 201 13.19 -9.70 -32.53
CA ASP A 201 11.95 -9.19 -33.08
C ASP A 201 11.17 -8.44 -32.01
N GLY A 202 10.80 -7.18 -32.30
CA GLY A 202 9.83 -6.48 -31.47
C GLY A 202 8.49 -7.22 -31.52
N PRO A 203 7.72 -7.31 -30.41
CA PRO A 203 7.87 -6.56 -29.15
C PRO A 203 8.89 -7.11 -28.12
N GLU A 204 9.12 -6.40 -27.00
CA GLU A 204 10.22 -6.61 -26.04
C GLU A 204 9.79 -7.21 -24.67
N LEU A 205 10.74 -7.63 -23.82
CA LEU A 205 10.49 -8.30 -22.51
C LEU A 205 10.31 -7.31 -21.32
N TYR A 206 9.40 -6.35 -21.49
CA TYR A 206 9.15 -5.27 -20.53
C TYR A 206 8.72 -5.76 -19.13
N TYR A 207 7.75 -6.68 -19.06
CA TYR A 207 7.19 -7.11 -17.77
C TYR A 207 8.15 -7.99 -16.97
N HIS A 208 9.04 -8.78 -17.60
CA HIS A 208 10.11 -9.50 -16.90
C HIS A 208 11.05 -8.51 -16.19
N GLY A 209 11.49 -7.46 -16.89
CA GLY A 209 12.37 -6.44 -16.31
C GLY A 209 11.76 -5.77 -15.08
N ILE A 210 10.44 -5.53 -15.08
CA ILE A 210 9.73 -4.99 -13.92
C ILE A 210 9.57 -6.04 -12.82
N LEU A 211 9.18 -7.26 -13.16
CA LEU A 211 8.90 -8.33 -12.20
C LEU A 211 10.13 -8.64 -11.34
N ASP A 212 11.30 -8.84 -11.97
CA ASP A 212 12.55 -9.11 -11.27
C ASP A 212 12.89 -7.98 -10.29
N ALA A 213 12.67 -6.73 -10.69
CA ALA A 213 12.93 -5.58 -9.84
C ALA A 213 11.97 -5.50 -8.65
N LEU A 214 10.69 -5.83 -8.85
CA LEU A 214 9.68 -5.82 -7.78
C LEU A 214 9.88 -6.94 -6.75
N GLN A 215 10.48 -8.06 -7.15
CA GLN A 215 10.76 -9.18 -6.25
C GLN A 215 11.78 -8.82 -5.17
N VAL A 216 12.80 -8.05 -5.54
CA VAL A 216 13.89 -7.66 -4.63
C VAL A 216 13.71 -6.27 -4.01
N CYS A 217 12.67 -5.52 -4.40
CA CYS A 217 12.45 -4.18 -3.88
C CYS A 217 11.78 -4.16 -2.51
N GLU A 218 11.97 -3.02 -1.84
CA GLU A 218 11.34 -2.73 -0.55
C GLU A 218 9.92 -2.14 -0.73
N ILE A 219 9.13 -2.10 0.34
CA ILE A 219 7.75 -1.59 0.31
C ILE A 219 7.75 -0.06 0.19
N GLY A 220 6.92 0.50 -0.70
CA GLY A 220 6.83 1.94 -0.96
C GLY A 220 7.86 2.45 -1.97
N SER A 221 8.51 1.55 -2.71
CA SER A 221 9.52 1.88 -3.72
C SER A 221 8.98 2.72 -4.89
N SER A 222 9.88 3.45 -5.55
CA SER A 222 9.61 4.21 -6.78
C SER A 222 10.30 3.52 -7.96
N LEU A 223 9.53 3.18 -9.00
CA LEU A 223 10.03 2.52 -10.19
C LEU A 223 9.85 3.39 -11.42
N TYR A 224 10.93 3.58 -12.17
CA TYR A 224 10.96 4.33 -13.42
C TYR A 224 11.36 3.41 -14.56
N ALA A 225 10.44 3.19 -15.49
CA ALA A 225 10.63 2.32 -16.64
C ALA A 225 10.86 3.14 -17.92
N PHE A 226 11.79 2.71 -18.76
CA PHE A 226 12.15 3.37 -20.03
C PHE A 226 12.10 2.37 -21.19
N THR A 227 11.33 2.65 -22.24
CA THR A 227 11.24 1.80 -23.44
C THR A 227 10.78 2.59 -24.68
N ASP A 228 11.06 2.06 -25.87
CA ASP A 228 10.54 2.56 -27.14
C ASP A 228 9.70 1.53 -27.90
N ALA A 229 9.32 0.42 -27.26
CA ALA A 229 8.65 -0.71 -27.88
C ALA A 229 7.51 -1.30 -27.00
N PRO A 230 6.53 -2.00 -27.61
CA PRO A 230 5.51 -2.73 -26.86
C PRO A 230 6.06 -3.93 -26.07
N ALA A 231 5.22 -4.53 -25.22
CA ALA A 231 5.57 -5.71 -24.41
C ALA A 231 5.14 -7.05 -25.06
N LYS A 232 6.09 -7.96 -25.29
CA LYS A 232 5.85 -9.34 -25.81
C LYS A 232 5.42 -10.29 -24.70
N ASP A 233 5.70 -9.94 -23.46
CA ASP A 233 5.44 -10.73 -22.25
C ASP A 233 4.21 -10.26 -21.46
N ALA A 234 3.18 -9.77 -22.16
CA ALA A 234 1.95 -9.24 -21.56
C ALA A 234 1.23 -10.23 -20.60
N TYR A 235 1.51 -11.53 -20.71
CA TYR A 235 1.01 -12.56 -19.79
C TYR A 235 1.53 -12.42 -18.34
N LEU A 236 2.59 -11.62 -18.10
CA LEU A 236 3.12 -11.30 -16.76
C LEU A 236 2.51 -10.05 -16.12
N LYS A 237 1.70 -9.28 -16.86
CA LYS A 237 1.13 -8.02 -16.39
C LYS A 237 0.42 -8.15 -15.03
N SER A 238 -0.35 -9.21 -14.84
CA SER A 238 -1.07 -9.52 -13.59
C SER A 238 -0.14 -9.55 -12.39
N GLN A 239 0.87 -10.44 -12.45
CA GLN A 239 1.86 -10.59 -11.38
C GLN A 239 2.54 -9.27 -11.03
N VAL A 240 2.90 -8.50 -12.06
CA VAL A 240 3.50 -7.18 -11.89
C VAL A 240 2.53 -6.23 -11.20
N VAL A 241 1.25 -6.21 -11.59
CA VAL A 241 0.20 -5.40 -10.94
C VAL A 241 0.04 -5.79 -9.47
N GLN A 242 -0.12 -7.08 -9.16
CA GLN A 242 -0.33 -7.54 -7.79
C GLN A 242 0.89 -7.27 -6.91
N LEU A 243 2.09 -7.60 -7.39
CA LEU A 243 3.31 -7.37 -6.63
C LEU A 243 3.57 -5.87 -6.41
N ALA A 244 3.31 -5.02 -7.42
CA ALA A 244 3.41 -3.58 -7.27
C ALA A 244 2.40 -3.03 -6.25
N LYS A 245 1.15 -3.55 -6.22
CA LYS A 245 0.15 -3.17 -5.21
C LYS A 245 0.59 -3.55 -3.79
N ASP A 246 1.02 -4.79 -3.60
CA ASP A 246 1.44 -5.33 -2.29
C ASP A 246 2.66 -4.60 -1.76
N LYS A 247 3.67 -4.41 -2.62
CA LYS A 247 4.87 -3.63 -2.31
C LYS A 247 4.62 -2.14 -2.35
N ARG A 248 3.38 -1.68 -2.58
CA ARG A 248 2.98 -0.27 -2.68
C ARG A 248 3.90 0.56 -3.59
N VAL A 249 4.41 -0.04 -4.67
CA VAL A 249 5.31 0.63 -5.61
C VAL A 249 4.53 1.59 -6.49
N THR A 250 5.12 2.76 -6.77
CA THR A 250 4.60 3.71 -7.76
C THR A 250 5.41 3.58 -9.05
N ILE A 251 4.75 3.30 -10.18
CA ILE A 251 5.40 3.03 -11.46
C ILE A 251 5.22 4.20 -12.43
N THR A 252 6.32 4.82 -12.83
CA THR A 252 6.35 5.88 -13.86
C THR A 252 6.98 5.34 -15.13
N LEU A 253 6.25 5.41 -16.24
CA LEU A 253 6.71 4.94 -17.55
C LEU A 253 7.13 6.12 -18.42
N PHE A 254 8.37 6.12 -18.87
CA PHE A 254 8.88 6.99 -19.92
C PHE A 254 8.94 6.22 -21.23
N TYR A 255 8.22 6.69 -22.25
CA TYR A 255 8.22 6.04 -23.56
C TYR A 255 8.74 6.99 -24.65
N ALA A 256 9.53 6.46 -25.58
CA ALA A 256 9.94 7.18 -26.78
C ALA A 256 9.12 6.71 -27.98
N ARG A 257 8.61 7.63 -28.81
CA ARG A 257 7.98 7.27 -30.08
C ARG A 257 9.06 7.13 -31.15
N SER A 258 9.27 5.91 -31.63
CA SER A 258 10.09 5.68 -32.82
C SER A 258 9.42 6.31 -34.04
N SER A 259 10.06 7.30 -34.65
CA SER A 259 9.65 7.82 -35.97
C SER A 259 10.16 6.88 -37.06
N GLN A 260 9.58 5.68 -37.19
CA GLN A 260 9.91 4.83 -38.35
C GLN A 260 9.29 5.42 -39.61
N LYS A 261 10.05 6.25 -40.34
CA LYS A 261 9.80 6.45 -41.78
C LYS A 261 10.18 5.17 -42.51
N ARG A 262 9.23 4.26 -42.74
CA ARG A 262 9.40 3.24 -43.78
C ARG A 262 8.98 3.84 -45.12
N GLN A 263 9.95 4.14 -45.97
CA GLN A 263 9.73 4.17 -47.42
C GLN A 263 9.62 2.72 -47.89
N THR A 264 8.42 2.17 -47.99
CA THR A 264 8.17 0.97 -48.80
C THR A 264 6.67 0.90 -49.13
N GLY A 265 6.37 0.67 -50.40
CA GLY A 265 5.07 0.93 -51.01
C GLY A 265 3.90 0.10 -50.48
N ASN A 266 2.71 0.70 -50.58
CA ASN A 266 1.37 0.10 -50.67
C ASN A 266 1.07 -1.14 -49.83
N ILE A 267 1.30 -1.09 -48.51
CA ILE A 267 0.53 -1.85 -47.54
C ILE A 267 0.31 -0.91 -46.33
N GLU A 268 -0.93 -0.54 -46.04
CA GLU A 268 -1.30 0.16 -44.80
C GLU A 268 -1.12 -0.81 -43.62
N THR A 269 0.12 -1.00 -43.18
CA THR A 269 0.41 -1.62 -41.88
C THR A 269 0.05 -0.60 -40.79
N LYS A 270 -1.00 -0.93 -40.03
CA LYS A 270 -1.43 -0.28 -38.80
C LYS A 270 -0.19 0.03 -37.94
N VAL A 271 0.09 1.31 -37.74
CA VAL A 271 1.06 1.74 -36.72
C VAL A 271 0.43 1.38 -35.38
N THR A 272 0.74 0.20 -34.83
CA THR A 272 0.46 -0.08 -33.43
C THR A 272 1.40 0.80 -32.63
N ASP A 273 0.88 1.92 -32.16
CA ASP A 273 1.61 2.82 -31.28
C ASP A 273 2.06 2.01 -30.06
N VAL A 274 3.35 2.12 -29.69
CA VAL A 274 3.95 1.58 -28.44
C VAL A 274 3.03 1.72 -27.22
N ILE A 275 2.25 2.80 -27.23
CA ILE A 275 1.24 3.15 -26.24
C ILE A 275 0.06 2.18 -26.24
N GLU A 276 -0.53 1.81 -27.38
CA GLU A 276 -1.78 1.02 -27.40
C GLU A 276 -1.62 -0.34 -26.70
N ASP A 277 -0.49 -1.01 -26.89
CA ASP A 277 -0.20 -2.32 -26.32
C ASP A 277 0.32 -2.24 -24.86
N LEU A 278 1.10 -1.22 -24.50
CA LEU A 278 1.53 -1.01 -23.10
C LEU A 278 0.42 -0.42 -22.22
N THR A 279 -0.56 0.27 -22.81
CA THR A 279 -1.57 1.02 -22.06
C THR A 279 -3.00 0.51 -22.18
N ILE A 280 -3.27 -0.53 -23.00
CA ILE A 280 -4.60 -1.09 -23.34
C ILE A 280 -5.70 -0.09 -22.99
N ILE A 281 -5.90 0.86 -23.90
CA ILE A 281 -6.94 1.90 -24.15
C ILE A 281 -8.01 2.22 -23.07
N ASP A 282 -8.30 1.35 -22.10
CA ASP A 282 -9.34 1.44 -21.08
C ASP A 282 -8.90 1.99 -19.70
N GLY A 283 -7.66 2.47 -19.55
CA GLY A 283 -7.20 3.07 -18.28
C GLY A 283 -6.79 2.08 -17.20
N ASN A 284 -6.58 0.82 -17.59
CA ASN A 284 -6.02 -0.25 -16.76
C ASN A 284 -4.52 -0.45 -17.05
N ASP A 285 -3.78 0.64 -17.27
CA ASP A 285 -2.34 0.62 -17.43
C ASP A 285 -1.63 0.59 -16.06
N LEU A 286 -0.42 0.02 -16.03
CA LEU A 286 0.32 -0.25 -14.79
C LEU A 286 0.59 1.02 -13.97
N SER A 287 0.86 2.14 -14.65
CA SER A 287 1.09 3.43 -14.01
C SER A 287 -0.18 3.98 -13.36
N SER A 288 -1.32 3.93 -14.04
CA SER A 288 -2.62 4.34 -13.48
C SER A 288 -3.02 3.51 -12.25
N ILE A 289 -2.81 2.19 -12.28
CA ILE A 289 -3.12 1.29 -11.17
C ILE A 289 -2.25 1.59 -9.94
N THR A 290 -0.96 1.87 -10.15
CA THR A 290 0.00 2.13 -9.07
C THR A 290 -0.04 3.58 -8.57
N GLY A 291 -0.78 4.47 -9.23
CA GLY A 291 -0.83 5.91 -8.94
C GLY A 291 0.35 6.70 -9.51
N GLY A 292 1.11 6.10 -10.44
CA GLY A 292 2.13 6.75 -11.26
C GLY A 292 1.54 7.35 -12.54
N ILE A 293 2.40 7.64 -13.51
CA ILE A 293 1.97 8.20 -14.81
C ILE A 293 2.79 7.63 -15.97
N ILE A 294 2.34 7.96 -17.18
CA ILE A 294 3.01 7.68 -18.43
C ILE A 294 3.40 9.01 -19.08
N MET A 295 4.65 9.11 -19.53
CA MET A 295 5.21 10.32 -20.12
C MET A 295 5.97 10.01 -21.40
N GLY A 296 5.62 10.71 -22.48
CA GLY A 296 6.39 10.67 -23.72
C GLY A 296 7.67 11.49 -23.58
N VAL A 297 8.81 10.92 -23.98
CA VAL A 297 10.12 11.59 -23.93
C VAL A 297 10.70 11.80 -25.34
N ASN A 298 11.35 12.95 -25.53
CA ASN A 298 12.18 13.22 -26.70
C ASN A 298 13.38 14.11 -26.30
N ALA A 299 14.39 14.22 -27.16
CA ALA A 299 15.66 14.86 -26.79
C ALA A 299 15.51 16.35 -26.46
N GLN A 300 14.45 16.98 -26.96
CA GLN A 300 14.15 18.39 -26.73
C GLN A 300 13.43 18.63 -25.39
N SER A 301 12.91 17.58 -24.74
CA SER A 301 12.14 17.66 -23.50
C SER A 301 12.92 17.27 -22.25
N LEU A 302 14.26 17.15 -22.33
CA LEU A 302 15.09 16.69 -21.21
C LEU A 302 14.93 17.58 -19.97
N SER A 303 15.11 18.90 -20.11
CA SER A 303 15.00 19.84 -19.00
C SER A 303 13.62 19.81 -18.34
N VAL A 304 12.56 19.74 -19.14
CA VAL A 304 11.17 19.65 -18.65
C VAL A 304 10.94 18.33 -17.90
N THR A 305 11.55 17.24 -18.37
CA THR A 305 11.46 15.94 -17.69
C THR A 305 12.18 15.97 -16.34
N GLN A 306 13.32 16.67 -16.26
CA GLN A 306 14.03 16.89 -15.00
C GLN A 306 13.22 17.76 -14.03
N ASP A 307 12.63 18.87 -14.50
CA ASP A 307 11.73 19.71 -13.70
C ASP A 307 10.56 18.90 -13.17
N TYR A 308 9.96 18.06 -14.03
CA TYR A 308 8.88 17.16 -13.67
C TYR A 308 9.29 16.22 -12.53
N ILE A 309 10.46 15.57 -12.64
CA ILE A 309 10.99 14.67 -11.62
C ILE A 309 11.17 15.41 -10.28
N ILE A 310 11.91 16.52 -10.29
CA ILE A 310 12.14 17.34 -9.09
C ILE A 310 10.80 17.73 -8.46
N ASN A 311 9.82 18.08 -9.29
CA ASN A 311 8.54 18.53 -8.82
C ASN A 311 7.66 17.46 -8.19
N ARG A 312 7.92 16.17 -8.45
CA ARG A 312 7.13 15.04 -7.95
C ARG A 312 7.76 14.34 -6.74
N LEU A 313 9.06 14.54 -6.51
CA LEU A 313 9.84 13.80 -5.53
C LEU A 313 9.67 14.27 -4.08
N ASP A 314 9.12 15.47 -3.85
CA ASP A 314 8.75 15.93 -2.49
C ASP A 314 7.43 15.29 -2.01
N ILE A 315 7.37 13.95 -2.06
CA ILE A 315 6.17 13.13 -1.84
C ILE A 315 5.54 13.33 -0.46
N HIS A 316 6.35 13.69 0.55
CA HIS A 316 5.86 13.92 1.91
C HIS A 316 5.10 15.22 2.02
N LYS A 317 5.42 16.23 1.19
CA LYS A 317 4.71 17.51 1.16
C LYS A 317 3.55 17.51 0.18
N LEU A 318 3.63 16.75 -0.91
CA LEU A 318 2.60 16.74 -1.95
C LEU A 318 1.43 15.83 -1.59
N LYS A 319 0.30 16.45 -1.29
CA LYS A 319 -0.96 15.77 -0.99
C LYS A 319 -1.85 15.78 -2.22
N SER A 320 -2.32 14.60 -2.62
CA SER A 320 -3.23 14.44 -3.76
C SER A 320 -4.62 14.96 -3.39
N ILE A 321 -5.16 15.84 -4.23
CA ILE A 321 -6.46 16.50 -4.02
C ILE A 321 -7.48 16.02 -5.05
N VAL A 322 -7.07 15.92 -6.31
CA VAL A 322 -7.89 15.43 -7.43
C VAL A 322 -7.02 14.61 -8.39
N PHE A 323 -7.58 13.51 -8.89
CA PHE A 323 -7.04 12.76 -10.03
C PHE A 323 -8.21 12.29 -10.89
N ALA A 324 -8.30 12.78 -12.13
CA ALA A 324 -9.29 12.39 -13.13
C ALA A 324 -8.66 12.20 -14.53
N ARG A 325 -9.30 11.40 -15.40
CA ARG A 325 -8.85 11.14 -16.78
C ARG A 325 -9.98 11.25 -17.80
N GLY A 326 -10.00 12.30 -18.60
CA GLY A 326 -11.05 12.45 -19.62
C GLY A 326 -10.69 13.51 -20.65
N ASP A 327 -11.68 13.89 -21.45
CA ASP A 327 -11.63 15.09 -22.26
C ASP A 327 -12.50 16.18 -21.63
N ARG A 328 -12.20 17.44 -21.96
CA ARG A 328 -13.00 18.63 -21.56
C ARG A 328 -13.41 18.64 -20.09
N LEU A 329 -12.47 18.29 -19.20
CA LEU A 329 -12.74 18.04 -17.79
C LEU A 329 -13.18 19.32 -17.05
N ASN A 330 -14.17 19.16 -16.18
CA ASN A 330 -14.65 20.20 -15.28
C ASN A 330 -14.76 19.62 -13.86
N LEU A 331 -13.81 19.96 -12.99
CA LEU A 331 -13.63 19.32 -11.69
C LEU A 331 -13.74 20.34 -10.57
N THR A 332 -14.36 19.95 -9.46
CA THR A 332 -14.42 20.75 -8.23
C THR A 332 -13.51 20.18 -7.15
N PHE A 333 -12.91 21.04 -6.34
CA PHE A 333 -12.05 20.64 -5.24
C PHE A 333 -11.99 21.71 -4.16
N TYR A 334 -11.62 21.32 -2.95
CA TYR A 334 -11.51 22.25 -1.83
C TYR A 334 -10.04 22.60 -1.53
N VAL A 335 -9.76 23.89 -1.40
CA VAL A 335 -8.49 24.42 -0.91
C VAL A 335 -8.61 24.68 0.59
N ASP A 336 -7.79 24.01 1.39
CA ASP A 336 -7.73 24.21 2.84
C ASP A 336 -6.58 25.13 3.28
N SER A 337 -6.64 25.63 4.51
CA SER A 337 -5.71 26.63 5.05
C SER A 337 -4.26 26.13 5.21
N SER A 338 -4.04 24.82 5.22
CA SER A 338 -2.70 24.23 5.30
C SER A 338 -1.98 24.25 3.95
N MET A 339 -2.71 24.36 2.84
CA MET A 339 -2.15 24.34 1.50
C MET A 339 -1.40 25.64 1.18
N LYS A 340 -0.18 25.53 0.65
CA LYS A 340 0.64 26.71 0.28
C LYS A 340 0.82 26.88 -1.22
N THR A 341 0.75 25.79 -1.97
CA THR A 341 0.97 25.81 -3.41
C THR A 341 0.21 24.65 -4.03
N LEU A 342 -0.57 24.94 -5.07
CA LEU A 342 -1.12 23.92 -5.95
C LEU A 342 -0.13 23.60 -7.06
N ARG A 343 -0.02 22.32 -7.35
CA ARG A 343 0.71 21.77 -8.48
C ARG A 343 -0.26 20.97 -9.33
N ILE A 344 -0.53 21.47 -10.52
CA ILE A 344 -1.44 20.83 -11.46
C ILE A 344 -0.61 20.23 -12.58
N GLU A 345 -0.79 18.94 -12.81
CA GLU A 345 -0.10 18.20 -13.85
C GLU A 345 -1.13 17.68 -14.84
N VAL A 346 -0.92 18.00 -16.11
CA VAL A 346 -1.73 17.51 -17.23
C VAL A 346 -0.84 16.58 -18.05
N THR A 347 -1.23 15.32 -18.20
CA THR A 347 -0.45 14.33 -18.96
C THR A 347 -1.32 13.63 -20.00
N SER A 348 -0.75 13.35 -21.17
CA SER A 348 -1.45 12.63 -22.24
C SER A 348 -0.53 11.73 -23.05
N SER A 349 -1.12 10.66 -23.57
CA SER A 349 -0.51 9.77 -24.56
C SER A 349 -0.39 10.41 -25.95
N TYR A 350 -1.18 11.46 -26.22
CA TYR A 350 -1.16 12.18 -27.48
C TYR A 350 -0.71 13.62 -27.27
N ALA A 351 -0.27 14.27 -28.34
CA ALA A 351 0.21 15.64 -28.26
C ALA A 351 -0.91 16.60 -27.82
N LEU A 352 -0.64 17.37 -26.76
CA LEU A 352 -1.48 18.43 -26.24
C LEU A 352 -1.29 19.68 -27.10
N THR A 353 -2.31 20.05 -27.88
CA THR A 353 -2.26 21.20 -28.81
C THR A 353 -2.83 22.48 -28.21
N THR A 354 -3.60 22.38 -27.12
CA THR A 354 -4.23 23.52 -26.43
C THR A 354 -3.69 23.60 -25.01
N ALA A 355 -2.85 24.60 -24.74
CA ALA A 355 -2.49 24.96 -23.37
C ALA A 355 -3.51 25.99 -22.85
N GLY A 356 -4.06 25.77 -21.67
CA GLY A 356 -4.94 26.75 -21.04
C GLY A 356 -5.91 26.10 -20.06
N LEU A 357 -5.56 26.11 -18.78
CA LEU A 357 -6.51 25.78 -17.72
C LEU A 357 -7.23 27.05 -17.29
N ARG A 358 -8.47 26.90 -16.85
CA ARG A 358 -9.22 27.96 -16.16
C ARG A 358 -9.51 27.48 -14.74
N LEU A 359 -9.01 28.22 -13.75
CA LEU A 359 -9.34 28.02 -12.34
C LEU A 359 -10.33 29.09 -11.92
N THR A 360 -11.37 28.70 -11.20
CA THR A 360 -12.30 29.63 -10.56
C THR A 360 -12.16 29.44 -9.05
N LYS A 361 -11.76 30.51 -8.36
CA LYS A 361 -11.58 30.51 -6.90
C LYS A 361 -12.92 30.48 -6.17
N SER A 362 -12.88 30.24 -4.87
CA SER A 362 -14.04 30.37 -3.97
C SER A 362 -14.63 31.78 -3.95
N SER A 363 -13.81 32.81 -4.18
CA SER A 363 -14.25 34.21 -4.33
C SER A 363 -14.99 34.51 -5.64
N GLY A 364 -14.98 33.59 -6.60
CA GLY A 364 -15.46 33.78 -7.97
C GLY A 364 -14.42 34.39 -8.93
N GLU A 365 -13.23 34.74 -8.44
CA GLU A 365 -12.10 35.18 -9.27
C GLU A 365 -11.69 34.07 -10.25
N ILE A 366 -11.42 34.43 -11.50
CA ILE A 366 -10.97 33.49 -12.54
C ILE A 366 -9.48 33.69 -12.80
N LEU A 367 -8.72 32.61 -12.67
CA LEU A 367 -7.30 32.55 -13.03
C LEU A 367 -7.11 31.69 -14.28
N THR A 368 -6.24 32.15 -15.18
CA THR A 368 -5.79 31.38 -16.35
C THR A 368 -4.28 31.16 -16.23
N PRO A 369 -3.83 30.17 -15.43
CA PRO A 369 -2.41 29.96 -15.22
C PRO A 369 -1.72 29.51 -16.51
N ILE A 370 -0.47 29.95 -16.68
CA ILE A 370 0.42 29.53 -17.77
C ILE A 370 1.26 28.36 -17.23
N PRO A 371 1.54 27.33 -18.05
CA PRO A 371 2.42 26.25 -17.62
C PRO A 371 3.79 26.81 -17.21
N SER A 372 4.27 26.44 -16.02
CA SER A 372 5.65 26.71 -15.60
C SER A 372 6.65 25.86 -16.38
N SER A 373 6.21 24.70 -16.88
CA SER A 373 7.00 23.83 -17.76
C SER A 373 6.05 23.04 -18.68
N GLN A 374 6.46 22.81 -19.93
CA GLN A 374 5.62 22.14 -20.93
C GLN A 374 6.42 21.32 -21.94
N THR A 375 5.90 20.14 -22.27
CA THR A 375 6.29 19.31 -23.42
C THR A 375 5.05 19.10 -24.30
N PRO A 376 5.18 18.48 -25.49
CA PRO A 376 4.01 18.04 -26.24
C PRO A 376 3.06 17.12 -25.46
N TYR A 377 3.48 16.48 -24.38
CA TYR A 377 2.69 15.46 -23.68
C TYR A 377 2.37 15.81 -22.22
N VAL A 378 3.05 16.82 -21.66
CA VAL A 378 2.97 17.16 -20.24
C VAL A 378 2.93 18.68 -20.07
N PHE A 379 1.94 19.19 -19.34
CA PHE A 379 1.92 20.56 -18.84
C PHE A 379 1.95 20.56 -17.32
N ILE A 380 2.80 21.42 -16.75
CA ILE A 380 2.92 21.61 -15.30
C ILE A 380 2.57 23.04 -14.97
N TYR A 381 1.67 23.23 -14.01
CA TYR A 381 1.27 24.53 -13.50
C TYR A 381 1.58 24.60 -12.01
N THR A 382 2.12 25.74 -11.58
CA THR A 382 2.37 26.05 -10.17
C THR A 382 1.54 27.27 -9.80
N VAL A 383 0.66 27.15 -8.82
CA VAL A 383 -0.21 28.23 -8.36
C VAL A 383 0.02 28.43 -6.86
N PRO A 384 0.61 29.56 -6.41
CA PRO A 384 0.72 29.86 -4.99
C PRO A 384 -0.67 30.12 -4.40
N LEU A 385 -0.83 29.79 -3.12
CA LEU A 385 -2.09 29.96 -2.39
C LEU A 385 -1.91 30.88 -1.19
N GLU A 386 -2.92 31.72 -0.97
CA GLU A 386 -3.04 32.62 0.18
C GLU A 386 -4.15 32.17 1.14
N GLN A 387 -4.21 32.74 2.34
CA GLN A 387 -5.25 32.41 3.31
C GLN A 387 -6.67 32.80 2.81
N SER A 388 -6.76 33.83 1.96
CA SER A 388 -7.98 34.28 1.29
C SER A 388 -8.49 33.31 0.24
N ASP A 389 -7.66 32.36 -0.21
CA ASP A 389 -7.99 31.39 -1.25
C ASP A 389 -8.72 30.15 -0.71
N VAL A 390 -8.90 30.03 0.60
CA VAL A 390 -9.60 28.89 1.22
C VAL A 390 -11.05 28.79 0.69
N GLY A 391 -11.50 27.57 0.40
CA GLY A 391 -12.86 27.29 -0.05
C GLY A 391 -12.92 26.36 -1.26
N GLU A 392 -14.11 26.24 -1.83
CA GLU A 392 -14.35 25.42 -3.02
C GLU A 392 -13.86 26.13 -4.28
N TRP A 393 -13.09 25.41 -5.08
CA TRP A 393 -12.52 25.83 -6.35
C TRP A 393 -13.03 24.95 -7.48
N ASN A 394 -12.97 25.48 -8.69
CA ASN A 394 -13.29 24.76 -9.91
C ASN A 394 -12.12 24.85 -10.91
N ILE A 395 -11.81 23.74 -11.57
CA ILE A 395 -10.84 23.67 -12.66
C ILE A 395 -11.55 23.19 -13.94
N PHE A 396 -11.41 23.98 -15.00
CA PHE A 396 -11.86 23.64 -16.33
C PHE A 396 -10.67 23.46 -17.28
N SER A 397 -10.62 22.30 -17.92
CA SER A 397 -9.68 21.97 -18.99
C SER A 397 -10.42 21.91 -20.32
N PRO A 398 -10.11 22.76 -21.32
CA PRO A 398 -10.74 22.73 -22.63
C PRO A 398 -10.16 21.65 -23.56
N ILE A 399 -9.18 20.87 -23.11
CA ILE A 399 -8.44 19.91 -23.93
C ILE A 399 -9.37 18.80 -24.42
N THR A 400 -9.43 18.59 -25.73
CA THR A 400 -10.32 17.61 -26.40
C THR A 400 -9.71 16.22 -26.53
N VAL A 401 -8.41 16.09 -26.31
CA VAL A 401 -7.73 14.80 -26.23
C VAL A 401 -7.91 14.24 -24.82
N VAL A 402 -8.13 12.94 -24.70
CA VAL A 402 -8.17 12.26 -23.40
C VAL A 402 -6.82 12.47 -22.69
N HIS A 403 -6.86 13.06 -21.49
CA HIS A 403 -5.69 13.39 -20.70
C HIS A 403 -5.98 13.14 -19.22
N ASN A 404 -4.93 12.95 -18.43
CA ASN A 404 -5.02 12.92 -16.98
C ASN A 404 -4.80 14.33 -16.43
N ILE A 405 -5.60 14.72 -15.44
CA ILE A 405 -5.33 15.86 -14.57
C ILE A 405 -5.07 15.34 -13.16
N GLN A 406 -3.89 15.65 -12.64
CA GLN A 406 -3.54 15.40 -11.25
C GLN A 406 -3.27 16.73 -10.54
N LEU A 407 -4.06 17.01 -9.50
CA LEU A 407 -3.93 18.19 -8.66
C LEU A 407 -3.35 17.77 -7.31
N ASN A 408 -2.14 18.25 -7.03
CA ASN A 408 -1.47 18.06 -5.74
C ASN A 408 -1.33 19.41 -5.02
N ALA A 409 -1.25 19.39 -3.70
CA ALA A 409 -0.97 20.58 -2.90
C ALA A 409 0.20 20.33 -1.94
N ILE A 410 1.04 21.34 -1.73
CA ILE A 410 2.04 21.33 -0.66
C ILE A 410 1.31 21.58 0.67
N SER A 411 1.21 20.56 1.52
CA SER A 411 0.51 20.59 2.81
C SER A 411 1.12 19.58 3.80
N ASN A 412 1.06 19.89 5.09
CA ASN A 412 1.46 18.98 6.18
C ASN A 412 0.32 18.04 6.65
N ILE A 413 -0.92 18.27 6.21
CA ILE A 413 -2.08 17.45 6.56
C ILE A 413 -2.20 16.29 5.56
N SER A 414 -2.14 15.06 6.05
CA SER A 414 -2.40 13.85 5.27
C SER A 414 -3.68 13.18 5.73
N CYS A 415 -4.43 12.63 4.78
CA CYS A 415 -5.47 11.65 5.03
C CYS A 415 -5.24 10.49 4.08
N SER A 416 -5.41 9.27 4.58
CA SER A 416 -5.33 8.04 3.80
C SER A 416 -6.59 7.23 3.99
N ALA A 417 -7.13 6.68 2.91
CA ALA A 417 -8.32 5.83 2.91
C ALA A 417 -7.97 4.45 2.32
N THR A 418 -8.28 3.39 3.08
CA THR A 418 -7.92 2.01 2.71
C THR A 418 -9.10 1.07 2.88
N LEU A 419 -9.26 0.12 1.96
CA LEU A 419 -10.25 -0.95 2.08
C LEU A 419 -9.83 -1.93 3.17
N GLN A 420 -10.81 -2.33 3.98
CA GLN A 420 -10.66 -3.23 5.09
C GLN A 420 -11.69 -4.35 5.00
N LYS A 421 -11.29 -5.55 5.38
CA LYS A 421 -12.15 -6.72 5.56
C LYS A 421 -12.24 -7.05 7.04
N GLN A 422 -13.45 -7.38 7.51
CA GLN A 422 -13.65 -7.80 8.89
C GLN A 422 -13.16 -9.25 9.07
N LEU A 423 -12.43 -9.51 10.16
CA LEU A 423 -12.08 -10.86 10.59
C LEU A 423 -13.28 -11.48 11.33
N VAL A 424 -13.70 -12.66 10.90
CA VAL A 424 -14.97 -13.29 11.31
C VAL A 424 -14.93 -13.91 12.72
N ASP A 425 -13.76 -14.02 13.35
CA ASP A 425 -13.56 -14.86 14.55
C ASP A 425 -13.57 -14.17 15.94
N SER A 426 -13.92 -12.88 16.07
CA SER A 426 -14.03 -12.24 17.39
C SER A 426 -15.48 -11.91 17.75
N SER A 427 -16.05 -12.71 18.66
CA SER A 427 -17.42 -12.67 19.18
C SER A 427 -17.83 -11.38 19.92
N SER A 428 -17.08 -10.28 19.82
CA SER A 428 -17.47 -9.01 20.43
C SER A 428 -16.83 -7.76 19.82
N ASP A 429 -15.79 -7.87 18.99
CA ASP A 429 -15.08 -6.70 18.46
C ASP A 429 -14.79 -6.85 16.97
N LEU A 430 -15.06 -5.77 16.24
CA LEU A 430 -14.79 -5.65 14.81
C LEU A 430 -13.27 -5.56 14.60
N ASN A 431 -12.61 -6.71 14.48
CA ASN A 431 -11.21 -6.75 14.04
C ASN A 431 -11.18 -6.59 12.52
N PHE A 432 -10.33 -5.69 12.03
CA PHE A 432 -10.20 -5.38 10.61
C PHE A 432 -8.78 -5.66 10.13
N VAL A 433 -8.67 -6.12 8.89
CA VAL A 433 -7.41 -6.25 8.16
C VAL A 433 -7.52 -5.54 6.82
N ALA A 434 -6.43 -4.92 6.38
CA ALA A 434 -6.38 -4.28 5.08
C ALA A 434 -6.63 -5.31 3.97
N LEU A 435 -7.49 -4.96 3.01
CA LEU A 435 -7.72 -5.78 1.84
C LEU A 435 -6.47 -5.74 0.94
N THR A 436 -5.90 -6.91 0.65
CA THR A 436 -4.70 -7.07 -0.19
C THR A 436 -5.03 -7.34 -1.66
N GLY A 437 -6.17 -7.99 -1.92
CA GLY A 437 -6.67 -8.29 -3.26
C GLY A 437 -7.62 -7.24 -3.85
N ARG A 438 -8.16 -7.54 -5.04
CA ARG A 438 -9.24 -6.73 -5.65
C ARG A 438 -10.55 -6.99 -4.88
N PRO A 439 -11.37 -5.96 -4.60
CA PRO A 439 -12.68 -6.17 -3.99
C PRO A 439 -13.65 -6.83 -4.98
N ILE A 440 -14.58 -7.63 -4.46
CA ILE A 440 -15.60 -8.27 -5.30
C ILE A 440 -16.71 -7.24 -5.61
N GLN A 441 -17.17 -7.21 -6.86
CA GLN A 441 -18.29 -6.37 -7.28
C GLN A 441 -19.54 -6.65 -6.44
N ASP A 442 -20.25 -5.59 -6.05
CA ASP A 442 -21.47 -5.64 -5.25
C ASP A 442 -21.28 -6.22 -3.81
N GLU A 443 -20.04 -6.44 -3.35
CA GLU A 443 -19.71 -6.87 -1.98
C GLU A 443 -20.07 -5.77 -0.96
N LYS A 444 -20.63 -6.16 0.19
CA LYS A 444 -21.15 -5.24 1.24
C LYS A 444 -20.50 -5.40 2.61
N ASP A 445 -19.57 -6.33 2.72
CA ASP A 445 -18.87 -6.67 3.97
C ASP A 445 -17.46 -6.08 4.02
N LEU A 446 -17.20 -5.08 3.16
CA LEU A 446 -16.00 -4.27 3.17
C LEU A 446 -16.25 -2.91 3.85
N PHE A 447 -15.16 -2.35 4.33
CA PHE A 447 -15.13 -1.07 5.02
C PHE A 447 -14.02 -0.19 4.44
N VAL A 448 -14.17 1.12 4.57
CA VAL A 448 -13.11 2.10 4.28
C VAL A 448 -12.64 2.68 5.60
N LEU A 449 -11.39 2.39 5.96
CA LEU A 449 -10.72 3.03 7.09
C LEU A 449 -9.99 4.27 6.61
N THR A 450 -10.38 5.42 7.17
CA THR A 450 -9.75 6.70 6.91
C THR A 450 -8.98 7.15 8.13
N ILE A 451 -7.69 7.44 7.96
CA ILE A 451 -6.82 8.00 9.00
C ILE A 451 -6.22 9.30 8.49
N CYS A 452 -6.30 10.34 9.29
CA CYS A 452 -5.72 11.65 9.04
C CYS A 452 -4.70 12.03 10.11
N ASP A 453 -3.62 12.67 9.69
CA ASP A 453 -2.55 13.15 10.56
C ASP A 453 -2.39 14.67 10.43
N ASN A 454 -1.89 15.28 11.51
CA ASN A 454 -1.63 16.73 11.62
C ASN A 454 -2.87 17.60 11.42
N LEU A 455 -4.05 17.10 11.77
CA LEU A 455 -5.28 17.89 11.76
C LEU A 455 -5.16 19.08 12.73
N PRO A 456 -5.66 20.28 12.37
CA PRO A 456 -5.61 21.46 13.22
C PRO A 456 -6.60 21.40 14.40
N SER A 457 -7.65 20.60 14.30
CA SER A 457 -8.59 20.30 15.38
C SER A 457 -9.22 18.91 15.17
N ASP A 458 -9.85 18.37 16.21
CA ASP A 458 -10.47 17.05 16.14
C ASP A 458 -11.52 16.96 15.03
N LEU A 459 -11.55 15.80 14.39
CA LEU A 459 -12.58 15.43 13.43
C LEU A 459 -13.95 15.29 14.12
N ILE A 460 -14.97 15.96 13.59
CA ILE A 460 -16.38 15.79 13.97
C ILE A 460 -16.98 14.62 13.18
N THR A 461 -16.79 14.64 11.87
CA THR A 461 -17.31 13.64 10.93
C THR A 461 -16.46 13.66 9.67
N GLY A 462 -16.65 12.64 8.84
CA GLY A 462 -16.03 12.55 7.53
C GLY A 462 -16.97 11.95 6.51
N GLU A 463 -16.54 11.95 5.27
CA GLU A 463 -17.23 11.40 4.12
C GLU A 463 -16.21 10.74 3.21
N VAL A 464 -16.59 9.62 2.60
CA VAL A 464 -15.84 9.01 1.51
C VAL A 464 -16.71 9.01 0.27
N HIS A 465 -16.17 9.59 -0.81
CA HIS A 465 -16.81 9.68 -2.11
C HIS A 465 -16.09 8.71 -3.05
N LEU A 466 -16.86 7.88 -3.76
CA LEU A 466 -16.32 7.00 -4.79
C LEU A 466 -16.26 7.78 -6.10
N MET A 467 -15.04 8.10 -6.54
CA MET A 467 -14.81 8.96 -7.69
C MET A 467 -14.60 8.14 -8.95
N ASP A 468 -15.34 8.46 -10.00
CA ASP A 468 -15.18 7.90 -11.34
C ASP A 468 -13.77 8.16 -11.85
N THR A 469 -13.18 7.16 -12.49
CA THR A 469 -11.83 7.29 -13.05
C THR A 469 -11.79 8.16 -14.30
N LYS A 470 -12.92 8.32 -15.03
CA LYS A 470 -12.99 9.02 -16.31
C LYS A 470 -13.46 10.47 -16.18
N SER A 471 -14.62 10.70 -15.58
CA SER A 471 -15.21 12.04 -15.43
C SER A 471 -14.69 12.79 -14.19
N GLY A 472 -14.16 12.07 -13.20
CA GLY A 472 -13.90 12.64 -11.87
C GLY A 472 -15.17 13.02 -11.11
N SER A 473 -16.33 12.50 -11.49
CA SER A 473 -17.59 12.67 -10.76
C SER A 473 -17.77 11.58 -9.69
N SER A 474 -18.64 11.80 -8.70
CA SER A 474 -19.03 10.72 -7.78
C SER A 474 -19.87 9.68 -8.52
N ILE A 475 -19.57 8.39 -8.38
CA ILE A 475 -20.31 7.28 -9.02
C ILE A 475 -21.34 6.63 -8.10
N SER A 476 -21.27 6.89 -6.80
CA SER A 476 -22.19 6.33 -5.79
C SER A 476 -22.65 7.39 -4.80
N GLU A 477 -23.56 6.97 -3.92
CA GLU A 477 -23.88 7.71 -2.70
C GLU A 477 -22.63 7.90 -1.83
N ILE A 478 -22.62 9.02 -1.08
CA ILE A 478 -21.54 9.39 -0.18
C ILE A 478 -21.53 8.43 1.03
N LEU A 479 -20.38 7.84 1.31
CA LEU A 479 -20.23 6.92 2.43
C LEU A 479 -20.06 7.70 3.73
N THR A 480 -21.06 7.60 4.61
CA THR A 480 -21.03 8.19 5.94
C THR A 480 -20.40 7.24 6.98
N PRO A 481 -19.76 7.77 8.02
CA PRO A 481 -19.01 6.98 8.97
C PRO A 481 -19.96 6.24 9.93
N ILE A 482 -19.67 4.97 10.15
CA ILE A 482 -20.30 4.16 11.21
C ILE A 482 -19.56 4.33 12.56
N ARG A 483 -18.30 4.76 12.50
CA ARG A 483 -17.47 5.08 13.67
C ARG A 483 -16.60 6.28 13.36
N VAL A 484 -16.45 7.17 14.33
CA VAL A 484 -15.62 8.36 14.25
C VAL A 484 -14.68 8.41 15.45
N SER A 485 -13.47 8.88 15.22
CA SER A 485 -12.43 9.18 16.20
C SER A 485 -11.82 10.54 15.87
N PRO A 486 -11.07 11.18 16.79
CA PRO A 486 -10.48 12.50 16.56
C PRO A 486 -9.60 12.60 15.30
N ASN A 487 -8.96 11.49 14.90
CA ASN A 487 -7.99 11.44 13.81
C ASN A 487 -8.43 10.54 12.64
N GLY A 488 -9.68 10.08 12.62
CA GLY A 488 -10.09 9.14 11.58
C GLY A 488 -11.49 8.57 11.78
N PHE A 489 -11.95 7.80 10.81
CA PHE A 489 -13.29 7.23 10.81
C PHE A 489 -13.34 5.95 9.97
N LEU A 490 -14.41 5.20 10.17
CA LEU A 490 -14.68 3.97 9.44
C LEU A 490 -16.05 4.07 8.77
N SER A 491 -16.12 3.79 7.46
CA SER A 491 -17.37 3.78 6.69
C SER A 491 -17.60 2.40 6.07
N ARG A 492 -18.85 1.98 5.92
CA ARG A 492 -19.20 0.76 5.16
C ARG A 492 -19.25 1.11 3.67
N ILE A 493 -18.81 0.20 2.82
CA ILE A 493 -18.87 0.37 1.36
C ILE A 493 -19.69 -0.75 0.73
N SER A 494 -20.53 -0.39 -0.25
CA SER A 494 -21.03 -1.33 -1.26
C SER A 494 -20.15 -1.16 -2.48
N VAL A 495 -19.39 -2.20 -2.83
CA VAL A 495 -18.38 -2.10 -3.90
C VAL A 495 -19.10 -1.88 -5.24
N PRO A 496 -18.80 -0.78 -5.97
CA PRO A 496 -19.40 -0.54 -7.28
C PRO A 496 -18.87 -1.54 -8.32
N ARG A 497 -19.46 -1.54 -9.52
CA ARG A 497 -18.97 -2.36 -10.63
C ARG A 497 -17.85 -1.68 -11.42
N ASP A 498 -17.90 -0.36 -11.50
CA ASP A 498 -16.93 0.46 -12.19
C ASP A 498 -15.68 0.71 -11.34
N ASP A 499 -14.56 0.97 -12.01
CA ASP A 499 -13.31 1.37 -11.39
C ASP A 499 -13.44 2.73 -10.70
N PHE A 500 -12.89 2.85 -9.49
CA PHE A 500 -13.06 4.05 -8.68
C PHE A 500 -11.81 4.44 -7.88
N ARG A 501 -11.79 5.70 -7.43
CA ARG A 501 -10.85 6.21 -6.43
C ARG A 501 -11.59 6.65 -5.18
N LEU A 502 -10.88 6.68 -4.05
CA LEU A 502 -11.43 7.17 -2.80
C LEU A 502 -11.08 8.65 -2.62
N LYS A 503 -12.09 9.51 -2.55
CA LYS A 503 -11.94 10.90 -2.09
C LYS A 503 -12.48 11.02 -0.67
N THR A 504 -11.65 11.54 0.21
CA THR A 504 -11.95 11.80 1.62
C THR A 504 -12.26 13.27 1.81
N VAL A 505 -13.36 13.56 2.49
CA VAL A 505 -13.70 14.90 3.00
C VAL A 505 -13.88 14.78 4.51
N VAL A 506 -13.23 15.66 5.29
CA VAL A 506 -13.37 15.68 6.74
C VAL A 506 -13.79 17.05 7.24
N HIS A 507 -14.66 17.04 8.23
CA HIS A 507 -15.19 18.23 8.89
C HIS A 507 -14.66 18.28 10.31
N LEU A 508 -14.01 19.38 10.66
CA LEU A 508 -13.33 19.54 11.95
C LEU A 508 -14.13 20.41 12.92
N LYS A 509 -13.80 20.35 14.21
CA LYS A 509 -14.49 21.09 15.28
C LYS A 509 -14.44 22.61 15.13
N ASP A 510 -13.38 23.13 14.53
CA ASP A 510 -13.23 24.55 14.24
C ASP A 510 -14.03 25.02 13.00
N GLY A 511 -14.77 24.11 12.35
CA GLY A 511 -15.55 24.39 11.13
C GLY A 511 -14.74 24.26 9.83
N SER A 512 -13.44 23.97 9.90
CA SER A 512 -12.61 23.74 8.72
C SER A 512 -12.97 22.44 8.02
N LEU A 513 -12.73 22.42 6.71
CA LEU A 513 -12.92 21.26 5.84
C LEU A 513 -11.59 20.89 5.19
N ILE A 514 -11.25 19.60 5.20
CA ILE A 514 -10.07 19.07 4.50
C ILE A 514 -10.54 18.05 3.46
N GLN A 515 -10.03 18.17 2.23
CA GLN A 515 -10.28 17.21 1.14
C GLN A 515 -8.96 16.56 0.69
N ARG A 516 -8.92 15.23 0.61
CA ARG A 516 -7.79 14.47 0.01
C ARG A 516 -8.34 13.38 -0.92
N GLN A 517 -7.55 12.93 -1.88
CA GLN A 517 -7.94 11.84 -2.78
C GLN A 517 -6.81 10.85 -2.98
N GLU A 518 -7.12 9.56 -2.87
CA GLU A 518 -6.19 8.49 -3.20
C GLU A 518 -5.82 8.51 -4.68
N LYS A 519 -4.54 8.29 -4.99
CA LYS A 519 -4.07 8.25 -6.37
C LYS A 519 -4.40 6.94 -7.08
N ARG A 520 -4.42 5.84 -6.31
CA ARG A 520 -4.57 4.47 -6.83
C ARG A 520 -6.01 4.20 -7.23
N ILE A 521 -6.15 3.52 -8.36
CA ILE A 521 -7.44 2.99 -8.83
C ILE A 521 -7.73 1.70 -8.08
N ILE A 522 -8.96 1.59 -7.58
CA ILE A 522 -9.54 0.35 -7.11
C ILE A 522 -10.40 -0.19 -8.25
N SER A 523 -10.03 -1.36 -8.77
CA SER A 523 -10.75 -2.04 -9.84
C SER A 523 -11.45 -3.27 -9.27
N PRO A 524 -12.79 -3.24 -9.10
CA PRO A 524 -13.57 -4.40 -8.67
C PRO A 524 -13.46 -5.59 -9.63
N THR A 525 -13.72 -6.80 -9.13
CA THR A 525 -13.76 -8.03 -9.95
C THR A 525 -15.09 -8.76 -9.76
N SER A 526 -15.57 -9.44 -10.81
CA SER A 526 -16.73 -10.33 -10.73
C SER A 526 -16.34 -11.79 -10.49
N ILE A 527 -15.05 -12.11 -10.47
CA ILE A 527 -14.52 -13.45 -10.24
C ILE A 527 -13.67 -13.48 -8.98
N ALA A 528 -13.72 -14.58 -8.23
CA ALA A 528 -12.88 -14.79 -7.07
C ALA A 528 -12.35 -16.23 -7.02
N LEU A 529 -11.17 -16.37 -6.43
CA LEU A 529 -10.58 -17.64 -6.05
C LEU A 529 -10.51 -17.69 -4.52
N SER A 530 -11.04 -18.76 -3.93
CA SER A 530 -10.86 -19.10 -2.52
C SER A 530 -10.05 -20.38 -2.45
N ILE A 531 -8.98 -20.41 -1.66
CA ILE A 531 -8.17 -21.60 -1.42
C ILE A 531 -8.49 -22.09 -0.01
N ASP A 532 -9.16 -23.24 0.06
CA ASP A 532 -9.87 -23.67 1.26
C ASP A 532 -8.94 -24.40 2.26
N ASN A 533 -7.86 -25.02 1.77
CA ASN A 533 -6.92 -25.81 2.57
C ASN A 533 -5.45 -25.50 2.19
N GLN A 534 -5.11 -24.23 2.06
CA GLN A 534 -3.74 -23.80 1.78
C GLN A 534 -2.75 -24.44 2.80
N PRO A 535 -1.77 -25.24 2.35
CA PRO A 535 -0.80 -25.84 3.24
C PRO A 535 0.19 -24.78 3.70
N TYR A 536 0.40 -24.72 5.01
CA TYR A 536 1.41 -23.83 5.57
C TYR A 536 2.82 -24.36 5.30
N TYR A 537 3.03 -25.68 5.33
CA TYR A 537 4.35 -26.31 5.09
C TYR A 537 4.25 -27.43 4.06
N VAL A 538 5.28 -27.57 3.22
CA VAL A 538 5.41 -28.61 2.20
C VAL A 538 6.86 -29.12 2.17
N LEU A 539 7.09 -30.42 1.97
CA LEU A 539 8.45 -30.95 1.80
C LEU A 539 8.89 -30.94 0.33
N LEU A 540 10.20 -30.98 0.11
CA LEU A 540 10.75 -31.18 -1.24
C LEU A 540 10.34 -32.55 -1.81
N ASN A 541 10.04 -32.57 -3.11
CA ASN A 541 9.62 -33.77 -3.84
C ASN A 541 8.31 -34.41 -3.34
N GLU A 542 7.40 -33.60 -2.79
CA GLU A 542 6.05 -34.01 -2.40
C GLU A 542 4.98 -33.42 -3.31
N THR A 543 3.81 -34.07 -3.33
CA THR A 543 2.62 -33.56 -4.01
C THR A 543 1.82 -32.68 -3.07
N VAL A 544 1.63 -31.42 -3.46
CA VAL A 544 0.75 -30.45 -2.82
C VAL A 544 -0.63 -30.58 -3.41
N SER A 545 -1.62 -30.84 -2.55
CA SER A 545 -3.04 -30.88 -2.93
C SER A 545 -3.79 -29.71 -2.30
N MET A 546 -4.32 -28.82 -3.13
CA MET A 546 -5.14 -27.69 -2.67
C MET A 546 -6.55 -27.77 -3.28
N ASN A 547 -7.55 -27.72 -2.42
CA ASN A 547 -8.93 -27.49 -2.74
C ASN A 547 -9.15 -25.99 -2.88
N TYR A 548 -9.85 -25.64 -3.93
CA TYR A 548 -10.21 -24.26 -4.17
C TYR A 548 -11.61 -24.18 -4.74
N THR A 549 -12.20 -23.02 -4.55
CA THR A 549 -13.51 -22.68 -5.09
C THR A 549 -13.38 -21.42 -5.94
N LEU A 550 -13.79 -21.54 -7.21
CA LEU A 550 -13.90 -20.44 -8.15
C LEU A 550 -15.32 -19.90 -8.10
N TYR A 551 -15.45 -18.59 -7.94
CA TYR A 551 -16.73 -17.90 -7.91
C TYR A 551 -16.88 -17.01 -9.14
N ASN A 552 -18.06 -17.04 -9.74
CA ASN A 552 -18.52 -16.06 -10.71
C ASN A 552 -19.71 -15.29 -10.10
N TYR A 553 -19.44 -14.10 -9.58
CA TYR A 553 -20.43 -13.16 -9.07
C TYR A 553 -21.09 -12.34 -10.19
N GLY A 554 -20.64 -12.48 -11.44
CA GLY A 554 -21.28 -11.88 -12.60
C GLY A 554 -22.56 -12.61 -13.00
N GLN A 555 -23.48 -11.90 -13.66
CA GLN A 555 -24.74 -12.49 -14.14
C GLN A 555 -24.56 -13.39 -15.37
N ASN A 556 -23.50 -13.16 -16.16
CA ASN A 556 -23.24 -13.89 -17.39
C ASN A 556 -22.31 -15.09 -17.14
N PRO A 557 -22.46 -16.20 -17.89
CA PRO A 557 -21.48 -17.26 -17.91
C PRO A 557 -20.10 -16.72 -18.29
N LEU A 558 -19.06 -17.19 -17.61
CA LEU A 558 -17.68 -16.80 -17.87
C LEU A 558 -16.83 -18.04 -18.09
N ARG A 559 -16.01 -17.99 -19.14
CA ARG A 559 -14.92 -18.95 -19.32
C ARG A 559 -13.71 -18.45 -18.55
N VAL A 560 -13.32 -19.17 -17.51
CA VAL A 560 -12.25 -18.79 -16.58
C VAL A 560 -11.07 -19.75 -16.75
N THR A 561 -9.87 -19.19 -16.89
CA THR A 561 -8.61 -19.94 -16.94
C THR A 561 -7.92 -19.80 -15.60
N LEU A 562 -7.68 -20.92 -14.90
CA LEU A 562 -6.82 -20.96 -13.73
C LEU A 562 -5.37 -21.14 -14.18
N ARG A 563 -4.51 -20.23 -13.73
CA ARG A 563 -3.07 -20.26 -13.93
C ARG A 563 -2.37 -20.28 -12.59
N VAL A 564 -1.24 -20.98 -12.56
CA VAL A 564 -0.31 -20.90 -11.44
C VAL A 564 0.98 -20.35 -11.98
N ASN A 565 1.48 -19.29 -11.36
CA ASN A 565 2.83 -18.86 -11.57
C ASN A 565 3.64 -19.02 -10.31
N ASP A 566 4.79 -19.66 -10.45
CA ASP A 566 5.73 -19.89 -9.38
C ASP A 566 7.04 -19.23 -9.76
N ALA A 567 7.24 -18.03 -9.23
CA ALA A 567 8.40 -17.20 -9.51
C ALA A 567 9.72 -17.82 -9.03
N LEU A 568 9.67 -18.77 -8.08
CA LEU A 568 10.85 -19.43 -7.53
C LEU A 568 11.11 -20.80 -8.18
N GLY A 569 10.25 -21.25 -9.10
CA GLY A 569 10.39 -22.52 -9.81
C GLY A 569 10.37 -23.76 -8.90
N LEU A 570 9.71 -23.64 -7.75
CA LEU A 570 9.58 -24.65 -6.70
C LEU A 570 8.57 -25.74 -7.05
N LEU A 571 7.67 -25.51 -8.01
CA LEU A 571 6.64 -26.40 -8.47
C LEU A 571 6.97 -26.96 -9.86
N SER A 572 6.63 -28.23 -10.09
CA SER A 572 6.84 -28.91 -11.36
C SER A 572 5.98 -28.31 -12.47
N SER A 573 4.81 -27.77 -12.12
CA SER A 573 3.76 -27.28 -13.01
C SER A 573 3.52 -25.77 -12.79
N SER A 574 3.92 -24.97 -13.76
CA SER A 574 3.59 -23.54 -13.89
C SER A 574 2.89 -23.30 -15.23
N GLY A 575 2.07 -22.26 -15.32
CA GLY A 575 1.30 -21.88 -16.51
C GLY A 575 -0.20 -22.14 -16.38
N ILE A 576 -0.87 -22.33 -17.51
CA ILE A 576 -2.31 -22.64 -17.55
C ILE A 576 -2.52 -24.07 -17.07
N LEU A 577 -3.31 -24.24 -16.02
CA LEU A 577 -3.57 -25.56 -15.44
C LEU A 577 -4.94 -26.09 -15.83
N LYS A 578 -5.98 -25.28 -15.69
CA LYS A 578 -7.37 -25.69 -15.95
C LYS A 578 -8.18 -24.55 -16.55
N VAL A 579 -9.22 -24.90 -17.32
CA VAL A 579 -10.18 -23.96 -17.91
C VAL A 579 -11.58 -24.41 -17.53
N TYR A 580 -12.40 -23.47 -17.08
CA TYR A 580 -13.75 -23.69 -16.58
C TYR A 580 -14.74 -22.83 -17.34
N ASP A 581 -15.96 -23.34 -17.53
CA ASP A 581 -17.11 -22.53 -17.90
C ASP A 581 -18.03 -22.44 -16.67
N ILE A 582 -18.06 -21.27 -16.04
CA ILE A 582 -18.78 -21.03 -14.80
C ILE A 582 -20.03 -20.21 -15.11
N VAL A 583 -21.20 -20.78 -14.82
CA VAL A 583 -22.49 -20.09 -14.97
C VAL A 583 -22.51 -18.83 -14.08
N GLY A 584 -23.24 -17.80 -14.50
CA GLY A 584 -23.38 -16.58 -13.71
C GLY A 584 -23.99 -16.84 -12.33
N ASN A 585 -23.53 -16.09 -11.32
CA ASN A 585 -23.89 -16.24 -9.91
C ASN A 585 -23.72 -17.67 -9.36
N SER A 586 -22.69 -18.38 -9.82
CA SER A 586 -22.38 -19.76 -9.41
C SER A 586 -20.92 -19.89 -9.03
N ASN A 587 -20.58 -21.03 -8.45
CA ASN A 587 -19.20 -21.43 -8.20
C ASN A 587 -18.90 -22.82 -8.77
N VAL A 588 -17.61 -23.13 -8.84
CA VAL A 588 -17.07 -24.46 -9.14
C VAL A 588 -15.95 -24.72 -8.13
N SER A 589 -16.03 -25.82 -7.39
CA SER A 589 -14.94 -26.30 -6.55
C SER A 589 -14.19 -27.41 -7.27
N ASP A 590 -12.86 -27.38 -7.17
CA ASP A 590 -11.98 -28.42 -7.71
C ASP A 590 -10.72 -28.51 -6.84
N THR A 591 -9.89 -29.51 -7.13
CA THR A 591 -8.60 -29.73 -6.48
C THR A 591 -7.49 -29.56 -7.51
N ILE A 592 -6.38 -28.97 -7.06
CA ILE A 592 -5.14 -28.85 -7.80
C ILE A 592 -4.05 -29.67 -7.12
N GLU A 593 -3.39 -30.52 -7.90
CA GLU A 593 -2.23 -31.29 -7.47
C GLU A 593 -0.99 -30.77 -8.18
N MET A 594 0.05 -30.42 -7.42
CA MET A 594 1.31 -29.91 -7.95
C MET A 594 2.47 -30.56 -7.20
N ASN A 595 3.53 -30.97 -7.90
CA ASN A 595 4.69 -31.56 -7.25
C ASN A 595 5.74 -30.49 -6.95
N THR A 596 6.37 -30.52 -5.77
CA THR A 596 7.53 -29.68 -5.52
C THR A 596 8.77 -30.24 -6.23
N ARG A 597 9.59 -29.36 -6.82
CA ARG A 597 10.84 -29.73 -7.49
C ARG A 597 11.94 -29.96 -6.48
N GLN A 598 12.86 -30.86 -6.82
CA GLN A 598 14.14 -30.96 -6.14
C GLN A 598 15.01 -29.75 -6.53
N ILE A 599 15.57 -29.06 -5.55
CA ILE A 599 16.49 -27.94 -5.80
C ILE A 599 17.90 -28.41 -5.47
N VAL A 600 18.73 -28.47 -6.51
CA VAL A 600 20.16 -28.77 -6.39
C VAL A 600 20.84 -27.48 -5.91
N ASP A 601 21.73 -27.56 -4.92
CA ASP A 601 22.54 -26.46 -4.33
C ASP A 601 21.98 -25.67 -3.13
N ILE A 602 20.88 -26.09 -2.50
CA ILE A 602 20.46 -25.51 -1.21
C ILE A 602 21.09 -26.31 -0.07
N SER A 603 21.79 -25.62 0.86
CA SER A 603 22.32 -26.25 2.07
C SER A 603 21.20 -26.91 2.87
N SER A 604 21.42 -28.12 3.38
CA SER A 604 20.43 -28.99 4.05
C SER A 604 19.65 -28.35 5.21
N ASN A 605 20.06 -27.18 5.72
CA ASN A 605 19.49 -26.55 6.90
C ASN A 605 18.66 -25.28 6.59
N THR A 606 18.39 -24.95 5.33
CA THR A 606 17.69 -23.70 4.98
C THR A 606 16.22 -23.94 4.67
N THR A 607 15.32 -23.42 5.51
CA THR A 607 13.89 -23.32 5.18
C THR A 607 13.66 -22.14 4.25
N MET A 608 12.92 -22.32 3.15
CA MET A 608 12.56 -21.21 2.25
C MET A 608 11.13 -20.75 2.50
N ILE A 609 10.97 -19.43 2.64
CA ILE A 609 9.67 -18.77 2.71
C ILE A 609 9.28 -18.37 1.28
N THR A 610 8.10 -18.79 0.82
CA THR A 610 7.71 -18.60 -0.59
C THR A 610 6.40 -17.81 -0.66
N ASP A 611 6.48 -16.50 -0.46
CA ASP A 611 5.36 -15.58 -0.75
C ASP A 611 5.19 -15.36 -2.27
N SER A 612 5.55 -16.37 -3.07
CA SER A 612 5.93 -16.25 -4.49
C SER A 612 5.09 -17.12 -5.42
N VAL A 613 4.25 -18.01 -4.88
CA VAL A 613 3.31 -18.78 -5.69
C VAL A 613 2.02 -17.97 -5.86
N LEU A 614 1.78 -17.53 -7.09
CA LEU A 614 0.59 -16.76 -7.46
C LEU A 614 -0.40 -17.67 -8.19
N PHE A 615 -1.62 -17.73 -7.68
CA PHE A 615 -2.75 -18.29 -8.39
C PHE A 615 -3.52 -17.15 -9.06
N SER A 616 -3.70 -17.23 -10.37
CA SER A 616 -4.49 -16.24 -11.09
C SER A 616 -5.62 -16.90 -11.86
N ILE A 617 -6.76 -16.23 -11.86
CA ILE A 617 -7.93 -16.63 -12.62
C ILE A 617 -8.25 -15.51 -13.59
N ALA A 618 -8.35 -15.86 -14.88
CA ALA A 618 -8.62 -14.90 -15.95
C ALA A 618 -9.84 -15.32 -16.76
N GLY A 619 -10.80 -14.42 -16.91
CA GLY A 619 -11.92 -14.53 -17.83
C GLY A 619 -11.83 -13.48 -18.94
N LEU A 620 -12.70 -13.57 -19.96
CA LEU A 620 -12.84 -12.53 -20.97
C LEU A 620 -13.11 -11.18 -20.28
N ASN A 621 -12.09 -10.32 -20.21
CA ASN A 621 -12.07 -8.99 -19.57
C ASN A 621 -12.00 -8.96 -18.02
N PHE A 622 -11.76 -10.08 -17.35
CA PHE A 622 -11.63 -10.13 -15.89
C PHE A 622 -10.34 -10.83 -15.48
N GLU A 623 -9.65 -10.30 -14.48
CA GLU A 623 -8.46 -10.93 -13.92
C GLU A 623 -8.49 -10.77 -12.41
N TYR A 624 -8.46 -11.87 -11.69
CA TYR A 624 -8.33 -11.91 -10.23
C TYR A 624 -7.16 -12.78 -9.85
N GLU A 625 -6.48 -12.39 -8.79
CA GLU A 625 -5.23 -12.97 -8.36
C GLU A 625 -5.28 -13.19 -6.86
N ASP A 626 -4.78 -14.34 -6.44
CA ASP A 626 -4.60 -14.68 -5.04
C ASP A 626 -3.19 -15.25 -4.81
N LYS A 627 -2.60 -14.91 -3.67
CA LYS A 627 -1.24 -15.31 -3.32
C LYS A 627 -1.26 -16.39 -2.27
N VAL A 628 -0.47 -17.44 -2.52
CA VAL A 628 -0.33 -18.57 -1.61
C VAL A 628 1.10 -18.59 -1.13
N SER A 629 1.28 -18.23 0.14
CA SER A 629 2.51 -18.50 0.87
C SER A 629 2.58 -19.98 1.21
N VAL A 630 3.64 -20.65 0.75
CA VAL A 630 3.98 -22.03 1.10
C VAL A 630 5.36 -22.02 1.73
N TYR A 631 5.56 -22.72 2.84
CA TYR A 631 6.90 -22.87 3.43
C TYR A 631 7.47 -24.21 3.01
N ILE A 632 8.60 -24.20 2.30
CA ILE A 632 9.26 -25.45 1.89
C ILE A 632 10.36 -25.80 2.88
N GLN A 633 10.18 -26.93 3.57
CA GLN A 633 11.20 -27.49 4.45
C GLN A 633 12.07 -28.50 3.69
N PRO A 634 13.40 -28.49 3.91
CA PRO A 634 14.25 -29.61 3.51
C PRO A 634 13.83 -30.87 4.28
N ILE A 635 14.01 -32.03 3.65
CA ILE A 635 13.79 -33.33 4.29
C ILE A 635 14.88 -33.52 5.34
N ASP A 636 14.55 -33.36 6.63
CA ASP A 636 15.39 -33.86 7.72
C ASP A 636 14.79 -35.14 8.31
N VAL A 637 15.62 -36.18 8.36
CA VAL A 637 15.35 -37.50 8.94
C VAL A 637 14.92 -37.34 10.42
N PRO A 638 13.99 -38.17 10.96
CA PRO A 638 13.38 -37.94 12.27
C PRO A 638 14.37 -37.81 13.42
N LEU A 639 14.00 -36.96 14.40
CA LEU A 639 14.61 -36.75 15.72
C LEU A 639 14.52 -38.00 16.63
N THR A 640 15.08 -39.12 16.19
CA THR A 640 15.27 -40.33 17.01
C THR A 640 16.63 -40.92 16.69
N GLU A 641 17.70 -40.23 17.09
CA GLU A 641 19.03 -40.79 17.41
C GLU A 641 19.93 -39.64 17.91
N GLN A 642 19.62 -39.09 19.08
CA GLN A 642 20.58 -38.29 19.86
C GLN A 642 20.96 -39.07 21.12
N THR A 643 21.94 -39.95 20.98
CA THR A 643 22.83 -40.34 22.08
C THR A 643 24.26 -40.23 21.60
N GLU A 644 24.89 -39.09 21.86
CA GLU A 644 26.15 -39.04 22.63
C GLU A 644 26.60 -37.59 22.82
N TYR A 645 26.33 -37.10 24.02
CA TYR A 645 26.90 -35.89 24.57
C TYR A 645 28.28 -36.24 25.12
N GLN A 646 29.36 -35.78 24.48
CA GLN A 646 30.67 -35.68 25.15
C GLN A 646 31.34 -34.33 24.90
N LYS A 647 31.43 -33.56 26.00
CA LYS A 647 32.41 -32.50 26.22
C LYS A 647 33.81 -33.12 26.35
N PRO A 648 34.87 -32.47 25.86
CA PRO A 648 35.74 -31.64 26.73
C PRO A 648 36.33 -30.42 25.98
N SER A 649 37.00 -29.40 26.52
CA SER A 649 37.35 -28.91 27.87
C SER A 649 37.83 -27.45 27.73
N ARG A 650 37.79 -26.71 28.86
CA ARG A 650 38.24 -25.33 29.10
C ARG A 650 39.56 -24.88 28.43
N ASN A 651 39.62 -23.60 28.04
CA ASN A 651 40.56 -22.64 28.65
C ASN A 651 40.08 -21.16 28.60
N SER A 652 40.11 -20.56 29.80
CA SER A 652 40.10 -19.14 30.25
C SER A 652 39.86 -17.99 29.25
N ALA A 653 38.78 -17.20 29.44
CA ALA A 653 38.74 -15.86 30.09
C ALA A 653 38.94 -14.68 29.11
N LYS A 654 38.05 -13.69 28.97
CA LYS A 654 37.42 -12.83 30.00
C LYS A 654 35.97 -12.43 29.65
N LYS A 655 35.20 -12.22 30.71
CA LYS A 655 33.83 -11.70 30.78
C LYS A 655 33.73 -10.23 30.33
N GLY A 656 32.68 -9.94 29.55
CA GLY A 656 31.89 -8.71 29.58
C GLY A 656 30.43 -9.13 29.44
N SER A 657 29.61 -8.89 30.47
CA SER A 657 28.29 -9.47 30.66
C SER A 657 27.19 -8.50 30.23
N THR A 658 26.36 -8.89 29.26
CA THR A 658 25.00 -8.34 29.06
C THR A 658 24.08 -9.39 28.43
N SER A 659 23.68 -10.40 29.22
CA SER A 659 22.56 -11.29 28.91
C SER A 659 21.61 -11.28 30.10
N LEU A 660 20.72 -10.30 30.12
CA LEU A 660 19.56 -10.23 31.02
C LEU A 660 18.50 -9.21 30.58
N LEU A 661 18.67 -8.53 29.43
CA LEU A 661 17.72 -7.50 28.98
C LEU A 661 16.56 -8.04 28.11
N VAL A 662 16.71 -9.24 27.52
CA VAL A 662 15.75 -9.73 26.51
C VAL A 662 14.51 -10.39 27.13
N GLN A 663 14.62 -10.98 28.33
CA GLN A 663 13.46 -11.56 29.02
C GLN A 663 12.57 -10.53 29.73
N PHE A 664 13.01 -9.28 29.87
CA PHE A 664 12.21 -8.22 30.51
C PHE A 664 11.29 -7.47 29.51
N ILE A 665 11.56 -7.56 28.21
CA ILE A 665 10.84 -6.79 27.18
C ILE A 665 9.51 -7.47 26.79
N LEU A 666 9.41 -8.81 26.87
CA LEU A 666 8.18 -9.52 26.50
C LEU A 666 7.03 -9.35 27.52
N MET A 667 7.32 -9.06 28.80
CA MET A 667 6.26 -8.83 29.80
C MET A 667 5.70 -7.40 29.78
N LEU A 668 6.35 -6.44 29.11
CA LEU A 668 5.85 -5.06 29.03
C LEU A 668 4.71 -4.90 28.02
N PHE A 669 4.68 -5.68 26.94
CA PHE A 669 3.67 -5.52 25.87
C PHE A 669 2.27 -6.04 26.22
N VAL A 670 2.15 -7.04 27.10
CA VAL A 670 0.83 -7.54 27.55
C VAL A 670 0.26 -6.67 28.69
N GLY A 671 1.11 -5.92 29.40
CA GLY A 671 0.70 -5.09 30.54
C GLY A 671 0.34 -3.63 30.20
N LEU A 672 0.73 -3.12 29.02
CA LEU A 672 0.58 -1.70 28.68
C LEU A 672 -0.81 -1.31 28.15
N TYR A 673 -1.67 -2.27 27.81
CA TYR A 673 -3.06 -2.00 27.41
C TYR A 673 -3.98 -1.57 28.57
N GLN A 674 -3.51 -1.60 29.83
CA GLN A 674 -4.32 -1.30 31.02
C GLN A 674 -3.92 -0.03 31.79
N ILE A 675 -2.95 0.78 31.33
CA ILE A 675 -2.25 1.71 32.25
C ILE A 675 -2.43 3.21 31.95
N TYR A 676 -3.05 3.63 30.85
CA TYR A 676 -3.32 5.06 30.65
C TYR A 676 -4.77 5.41 31.05
N VAL A 677 -4.88 6.04 32.22
CA VAL A 677 -6.06 6.74 32.77
C VAL A 677 -5.81 8.23 32.67
#